data_AF-A0A7G6E5T3-F1
#
_entry.id   AF-A0A7G6E5T3-F1
#
_cell.length_a   1.000
_cell.length_b   1.000
_cell.length_c   1.000
_cell.angle_alpha   90.00
_cell.angle_beta   90.00
_cell.angle_gamma   90.00
#
_symmetry.space_group_name_H-M   'P 1'
#
loop_
_entity.id
_entity.type
_entity.pdbx_description
1 polymer ?
#
loop_
_entity_poly.entity_id
_entity_poly.type
_entity_poly.pdbx_seq_one_letter_code
_entity_poly.pdbx_strand_id
1 'polypeptide(L)'
;MLDVNNFDRMRIGLASPEQIRAWSSGEVKKPETINYRTLKPEREGLFCEKIFGPTRDWECHCGKYKRVRYKGIVCDRCGVEVTKSKVRRERLGHIELAAPCSHIWYFKGIPSRMGLILDMSPRSLEKVLYFVSYIVTDPGDTPLMKKQLLTEVEYREYKDKYGNRFQASMGAEAIKTLLEEMDLDEMAKELRAELREATGQRKVRAIRRLEVVEAFKNSGNRPEWMILDVIPVIPPELRPMVQLDGGRFATSDLNDLYRRVINRNNRLKRLLDLGAPDIIVRNEKRMLQEAVDALIDNGRRGRPVTGPGNRPLKSLSDMLKGKQGRFRQNLLGKRVDYSGRSVIVVGPDLKLHQCGLPREMALELFKPFVMKKLVNDNYAHNIKSAKRMVERVRSEVWDVLEEVIKDHPVLLNRAPTLHRLGIQAFEPVLVEGRALQIHPLVCTAYNADFDGDQMAVHVPLSAEAQVEARLLMLSAHNILNPKDGRPVVTPTQDMVLGSYYLTVEQPTDKPDTELRKFSGVEEAVYAYHAGEVTLHEPVIIRLNGQRIRTTTGRLIFNQALPPELGFYNEVIGKKQLGQIVAKCFRLLGNSATATMLDNIKKQGFTYSTRAGITVGVTDIVVPKEKIQLLEEADKQVERIENQFRRGLITEEERYQLVIGVWNKTTEDVTKALLNTLDRFNPVYMMATSGARGNIQQIRQLAGMRGLMADPSGRTIELPIKSNFREGLAVLEYFISTHGARKGLADTALRTADSGYLTRRLVDVAQDVIVRDDDCGTTTGIYVDEIKDGPEAIESLLERIVGRYAMEDVLHPETGEILVQAGQEITENDASRIVEAGIKEVYIRSVLTCKSRYGVCRKCYGRNLATGRMVEIGEAVGIIAAQSIGEPGTQLTMRTFHTGGVAGDDITQGLPRVEELFEARKPRGQGIIAEIDGKVHITEIKGRKEIEIVHPGEEKIIYQIPFGSRIKVKEGQMVEAGDELTEGSINPHDLLKVKGLRGVQTYLLREVQRVYRLQGVDINDKHIEVMIRQMLRKVKVEEPGDTSLLPGGLIDIFEFEEENAKVFATGGEPATAKPVLLGITKASLATDSFLSAASFQETTRVLTEAAIKGKVDPLLGLKENVIIGKLIPAGTGMSRYRNIKVNPAGSEEPNPTTTE
;
A
#
# COMPACT_ATOMS: atom_id res chain seq x y z
N MET A 1 21.46 32.36 -6.10
CA MET A 1 21.09 31.08 -5.44
C MET A 1 19.64 30.82 -5.79
N LEU A 2 19.31 29.66 -6.36
CA LEU A 2 17.92 29.24 -6.52
C LEU A 2 17.24 29.29 -5.13
N ASP A 3 16.08 29.93 -5.05
CA ASP A 3 15.25 29.83 -3.85
C ASP A 3 14.82 28.38 -3.71
N VAL A 4 15.41 27.66 -2.75
CA VAL A 4 15.21 26.22 -2.54
C VAL A 4 13.74 25.89 -2.26
N ASN A 5 12.93 26.91 -1.90
CA ASN A 5 11.51 26.75 -1.66
C ASN A 5 10.67 26.67 -2.95
N ASN A 6 11.17 27.16 -4.09
CA ASN A 6 10.43 27.26 -5.35
C ASN A 6 11.17 26.59 -6.52
N PHE A 7 11.07 25.27 -6.61
CA PHE A 7 11.45 24.50 -7.80
C PHE A 7 10.39 23.46 -8.15
N ASP A 8 10.11 23.26 -9.43
CA ASP A 8 9.02 22.38 -9.89
C ASP A 8 9.50 21.05 -10.48
N ARG A 9 10.80 20.93 -10.77
CA ARG A 9 11.38 19.74 -11.42
C ARG A 9 12.74 19.41 -10.84
N MET A 10 13.12 18.13 -10.86
CA MET A 10 14.43 17.65 -10.42
C MET A 10 15.08 16.81 -11.52
N ARG A 11 16.31 17.13 -11.90
CA ARG A 11 17.09 16.35 -12.88
C ARG A 11 18.15 15.52 -12.19
N ILE A 12 18.37 14.30 -12.68
CA ILE A 12 19.52 13.46 -12.33
C ILE A 12 20.37 13.21 -13.58
N GLY A 13 21.69 13.19 -13.43
CA GLY A 13 22.65 12.98 -14.51
C GLY A 13 23.97 12.43 -13.99
N LEU A 14 24.88 12.09 -14.91
CA LEU A 14 26.27 11.77 -14.55
C LEU A 14 27.01 13.06 -14.18
N ALA A 15 27.91 12.97 -13.22
CA ALA A 15 28.74 14.11 -12.81
C ALA A 15 30.10 14.04 -13.50
N SER A 16 30.46 15.09 -14.24
CA SER A 16 31.78 15.17 -14.87
C SER A 16 32.88 15.43 -13.80
N PRO A 17 34.15 15.10 -14.08
CA PRO A 17 35.27 15.43 -13.20
C PRO A 17 35.35 16.93 -12.87
N GLU A 18 35.10 17.81 -13.84
CA GLU A 18 35.08 19.27 -13.66
C GLU A 18 33.95 19.68 -12.72
N GLN A 19 32.76 19.08 -12.87
CA GLN A 19 31.61 19.36 -12.02
C GLN A 19 31.87 18.93 -10.56
N ILE A 20 32.50 17.77 -10.36
CA ILE A 20 32.89 17.29 -9.02
C ILE A 20 33.89 18.26 -8.37
N ARG A 21 34.87 18.77 -9.13
CA ARG A 21 35.81 19.79 -8.64
C ARG A 21 35.10 21.10 -8.31
N ALA A 22 34.13 21.51 -9.13
CA ALA A 22 33.35 22.74 -8.90
C ALA A 22 32.48 22.68 -7.62
N TRP A 23 31.98 21.50 -7.24
CA TRP A 23 31.27 21.31 -5.97
C TRP A 23 32.19 21.35 -4.74
N SER A 24 33.48 21.08 -4.93
CA SER A 24 34.41 20.92 -3.83
C SER A 24 34.91 22.25 -3.29
N SER A 25 34.96 22.35 -1.96
CA SER A 25 35.61 23.46 -1.25
C SER A 25 37.10 23.21 -0.98
N GLY A 26 37.65 22.07 -1.40
CA GLY A 26 39.07 21.75 -1.27
C GLY A 26 39.41 20.25 -1.38
N GLU A 27 40.67 19.97 -1.71
CA GLU A 27 41.20 18.61 -1.85
C GLU A 27 41.59 17.99 -0.49
N VAL A 28 41.17 16.76 -0.25
CA VAL A 28 41.56 15.96 0.92
C VAL A 28 42.78 15.12 0.57
N LYS A 29 43.93 15.47 1.14
CA LYS A 29 45.21 14.81 0.85
C LYS A 29 45.58 13.74 1.86
N LYS A 30 45.17 13.90 3.12
CA LYS A 30 45.61 13.02 4.20
C LYS A 30 44.47 12.22 4.82
N PRO A 31 44.74 10.99 5.29
CA PRO A 31 43.72 10.09 5.84
C PRO A 31 43.35 10.43 7.29
N GLU A 32 44.09 11.29 7.98
CA GLU A 32 43.85 11.61 9.39
C GLU A 32 42.52 12.35 9.56
N THR A 33 41.89 12.12 10.72
CA THR A 33 40.59 12.71 11.05
C THR A 33 40.78 13.85 12.04
N ILE A 34 41.05 13.51 13.30
CA ILE A 34 41.35 14.44 14.39
C ILE A 34 42.69 14.08 15.04
N ASN A 35 43.33 15.06 15.63
CA ASN A 35 44.52 14.86 16.43
C ASN A 35 44.14 14.23 17.78
N TYR A 36 44.70 13.07 18.11
CA TYR A 36 44.34 12.34 19.33
C TYR A 36 44.69 13.07 20.64
N ARG A 37 45.65 14.01 20.62
CA ARG A 37 46.05 14.78 21.81
C ARG A 37 45.19 16.02 22.02
N THR A 38 44.93 16.76 20.94
CA THR A 38 44.22 18.05 21.01
C THR A 38 42.72 17.93 20.73
N LEU A 39 42.28 16.78 20.23
CA LEU A 39 40.93 16.50 19.75
C LEU A 39 40.44 17.47 18.66
N LYS A 40 41.37 18.19 18.02
CA LYS A 40 41.06 19.14 16.95
C LYS A 40 41.19 18.49 15.57
N PRO A 41 40.43 18.95 14.56
CA PRO A 41 40.56 18.44 13.20
C PRO A 41 41.96 18.66 12.62
N GLU A 42 42.48 17.64 11.91
CA GLU A 42 43.78 17.71 11.24
C GLU A 42 43.72 18.52 9.94
N ARG A 43 44.83 19.20 9.62
CA ARG A 43 44.95 19.99 8.38
C ARG A 43 45.04 19.06 7.17
N GLU A 44 44.24 19.35 6.14
CA GLU A 44 44.09 18.53 4.91
C GLU A 44 43.56 17.10 5.16
N GLY A 45 43.12 16.80 6.38
CA GLY A 45 42.47 15.55 6.74
C GLY A 45 40.97 15.53 6.45
N LEU A 46 40.32 14.41 6.76
CA LEU A 46 38.90 14.17 6.53
C LEU A 46 37.95 15.10 7.29
N PHE A 47 38.43 15.81 8.31
CA PHE A 47 37.62 16.76 9.11
C PHE A 47 38.12 18.22 9.02
N CYS A 48 39.08 18.48 8.12
CA CYS A 48 39.79 19.76 7.98
C CYS A 48 38.87 20.98 7.99
N GLU A 49 39.13 21.94 8.88
CA GLU A 49 38.33 23.17 8.99
C GLU A 49 38.51 24.11 7.79
N LYS A 50 39.66 24.05 7.10
CA LYS A 50 39.90 24.85 5.89
C LYS A 50 38.98 24.43 4.74
N ILE A 51 38.72 23.13 4.61
CA ILE A 51 37.91 22.57 3.51
C ILE A 51 36.43 22.67 3.85
N PHE A 52 36.04 22.15 5.02
CA PHE A 52 34.63 21.99 5.37
C PHE A 52 34.04 23.19 6.12
N GLY A 53 34.86 24.10 6.65
CA GLY A 53 34.43 25.24 7.48
C GLY A 53 34.71 25.06 8.98
N PRO A 54 34.44 26.07 9.81
CA PRO A 54 34.86 26.11 11.21
C PRO A 54 34.02 25.20 12.12
N THR A 55 34.63 24.61 13.16
CA THR A 55 33.94 23.76 14.14
C THR A 55 33.04 24.53 15.10
N ARG A 56 33.34 25.82 15.33
CA ARG A 56 32.59 26.73 16.20
C ARG A 56 32.10 27.92 15.41
N ASP A 57 30.94 28.45 15.80
CA ASP A 57 30.36 29.62 15.15
C ASP A 57 31.26 30.85 15.30
N TRP A 58 31.58 31.48 14.17
CA TRP A 58 32.34 32.73 14.11
C TRP A 58 33.74 32.66 14.76
N GLU A 59 34.37 31.49 14.75
CA GLU A 59 35.71 31.28 15.29
C GLU A 59 36.57 30.47 14.30
N CYS A 60 37.76 30.98 13.97
CA CYS A 60 38.74 30.24 13.18
C CYS A 60 39.52 29.21 14.03
N HIS A 61 40.09 28.18 13.40
CA HIS A 61 40.82 27.09 14.07
C HIS A 61 41.90 27.53 15.08
N CYS A 62 42.70 28.55 14.72
CA CYS A 62 43.78 29.06 15.57
C CYS A 62 43.32 30.05 16.65
N GLY A 63 42.06 30.48 16.60
CA GLY A 63 41.48 31.44 17.54
C GLY A 63 41.94 32.89 17.36
N LYS A 64 42.67 33.24 16.29
CA LYS A 64 43.06 34.63 15.99
C LYS A 64 41.84 35.52 15.73
N TYR A 65 40.95 35.07 14.85
CA TYR A 65 39.68 35.74 14.56
C TYR A 65 38.54 35.02 15.31
N LYS A 66 37.87 35.76 16.19
CA LYS A 66 36.72 35.32 16.99
C LYS A 66 35.64 36.40 16.98
N ARG A 67 34.38 35.98 17.04
CA ARG A 67 33.15 36.81 17.06
C ARG A 67 32.69 37.24 15.66
N VAL A 68 31.41 37.60 15.58
CA VAL A 68 30.67 37.93 14.35
C VAL A 68 31.30 39.08 13.54
N ARG A 69 32.04 40.00 14.18
CA ARG A 69 32.66 41.15 13.52
C ARG A 69 33.65 40.80 12.41
N TYR A 70 34.21 39.57 12.43
CA TYR A 70 35.13 39.08 11.40
C TYR A 70 34.45 38.16 10.38
N LYS A 71 33.12 38.22 10.27
CA LYS A 71 32.32 37.42 9.34
C LYS A 71 32.89 37.50 7.91
N GLY A 72 33.10 36.34 7.29
CA GLY A 72 33.59 36.22 5.92
C GLY A 72 35.10 36.41 5.74
N ILE A 73 35.84 36.76 6.80
CA ILE A 73 37.30 36.88 6.73
C ILE A 73 37.92 35.47 6.75
N VAL A 74 38.79 35.20 5.78
CA VAL A 74 39.64 34.00 5.77
C VAL A 74 40.88 34.28 6.61
N CYS A 75 41.10 33.44 7.63
CA CYS A 75 42.24 33.63 8.52
C CYS A 75 43.56 33.44 7.77
N ASP A 76 44.45 34.43 7.81
CA ASP A 76 45.81 34.38 7.28
C ASP A 76 46.68 33.26 7.91
N ARG A 77 46.52 32.99 9.21
CA ARG A 77 47.30 31.96 9.91
C ARG A 77 46.87 30.52 9.61
N CYS A 78 45.56 30.24 9.60
CA CYS A 78 45.06 28.86 9.46
C CYS A 78 44.25 28.59 8.18
N GLY A 79 43.97 29.61 7.38
CA GLY A 79 43.19 29.50 6.14
C GLY A 79 41.70 29.20 6.33
N VAL A 80 41.20 29.22 7.56
CA VAL A 80 39.80 28.93 7.87
C VAL A 80 38.97 30.20 7.76
N GLU A 81 37.87 30.11 7.03
CA GLU A 81 36.87 31.17 6.90
C GLU A 81 36.03 31.29 8.18
N VAL A 82 35.87 32.52 8.69
CA VAL A 82 35.03 32.81 9.86
C VAL A 82 33.57 32.91 9.43
N THR A 83 32.85 31.79 9.58
CA THR A 83 31.43 31.66 9.27
C THR A 83 30.72 30.80 10.33
N LYS A 84 29.44 30.49 10.13
CA LYS A 84 28.69 29.57 11.00
C LYS A 84 29.19 28.14 10.80
N SER A 85 29.25 27.33 11.85
CA SER A 85 29.66 25.93 11.77
C SER A 85 28.74 25.08 10.88
N LYS A 86 27.47 25.50 10.73
CA LYS A 86 26.46 24.86 9.86
C LYS A 86 26.97 24.55 8.44
N VAL A 87 27.87 25.37 7.88
CA VAL A 87 28.42 25.12 6.54
C VAL A 87 29.19 23.79 6.44
N ARG A 88 29.64 23.22 7.56
CA ARG A 88 30.29 21.89 7.64
C ARG A 88 29.37 20.73 7.28
N ARG A 89 28.07 20.98 7.18
CA ARG A 89 27.07 20.03 6.65
C ARG A 89 26.85 20.17 5.16
N GLU A 90 27.24 21.30 4.57
CA GLU A 90 26.91 21.70 3.20
C GLU A 90 28.12 21.58 2.26
N ARG A 91 29.34 21.93 2.73
CA ARG A 91 30.56 21.93 1.91
C ARG A 91 31.11 20.53 1.65
N LEU A 92 31.39 20.21 0.39
CA LEU A 92 31.99 18.96 -0.05
C LEU A 92 33.52 19.07 -0.17
N GLY A 93 34.22 17.95 0.01
CA GLY A 93 35.63 17.79 -0.37
C GLY A 93 35.77 16.96 -1.64
N HIS A 94 36.98 16.81 -2.16
CA HIS A 94 37.28 15.82 -3.21
C HIS A 94 38.62 15.12 -2.97
N ILE A 95 38.81 13.97 -3.61
CA ILE A 95 40.07 13.22 -3.66
C ILE A 95 40.46 13.08 -5.13
N GLU A 96 41.65 13.55 -5.49
CA GLU A 96 42.22 13.37 -6.82
C GLU A 96 42.87 11.99 -6.93
N LEU A 97 42.32 11.10 -7.75
CA LEU A 97 42.84 9.74 -7.92
C LEU A 97 44.13 9.74 -8.73
N ALA A 98 45.08 8.89 -8.35
CA ALA A 98 46.34 8.71 -9.04
C ALA A 98 46.21 7.87 -10.33
N ALA A 99 45.15 7.06 -10.40
CA ALA A 99 44.76 6.30 -11.59
C ALA A 99 43.23 6.30 -11.68
N PRO A 100 42.65 6.39 -12.90
CA PRO A 100 41.21 6.29 -13.09
C PRO A 100 40.65 4.99 -12.50
N CYS A 101 39.46 5.06 -11.89
CA CYS A 101 38.77 3.91 -11.32
C CYS A 101 37.36 3.78 -11.93
N SER A 102 36.96 2.58 -12.33
CA SER A 102 35.60 2.37 -12.84
C SER A 102 34.56 2.52 -11.72
N HIS A 103 33.39 3.07 -12.04
CA HIS A 103 32.29 3.14 -11.09
C HIS A 103 31.51 1.81 -11.06
N ILE A 104 31.55 1.12 -9.92
CA ILE A 104 31.01 -0.25 -9.73
C ILE A 104 29.56 -0.45 -10.20
N TRP A 105 28.70 0.57 -10.04
CA TRP A 105 27.29 0.46 -10.43
C TRP A 105 27.07 0.26 -11.94
N TYR A 106 27.87 0.88 -12.81
CA TYR A 106 27.66 0.83 -14.26
C TYR A 106 28.28 -0.42 -14.91
N PHE A 107 29.31 -0.98 -14.27
CA PHE A 107 29.99 -2.20 -14.70
C PHE A 107 29.30 -3.47 -14.15
N LYS A 108 29.00 -3.56 -12.84
CA LYS A 108 28.30 -4.72 -12.21
C LYS A 108 26.77 -4.53 -12.12
N GLY A 109 26.22 -3.53 -12.81
CA GLY A 109 24.78 -3.41 -13.03
C GLY A 109 24.20 -4.68 -13.65
N ILE A 110 22.97 -5.03 -13.31
CA ILE A 110 22.19 -6.01 -14.08
C ILE A 110 21.05 -5.23 -14.74
N PRO A 111 21.11 -4.95 -16.06
CA PRO A 111 22.21 -5.24 -16.99
C PRO A 111 23.42 -4.29 -16.83
N SER A 112 24.60 -4.73 -17.31
CA SER A 112 25.83 -3.93 -17.30
C SER A 112 25.79 -2.90 -18.42
N ARG A 113 25.73 -1.60 -18.07
CA ARG A 113 25.59 -0.52 -19.05
C ARG A 113 26.87 -0.33 -19.85
N MET A 114 28.01 -0.45 -19.16
CA MET A 114 29.34 -0.46 -19.78
C MET A 114 29.52 -1.67 -20.71
N GLY A 115 29.04 -2.85 -20.32
CA GLY A 115 29.06 -4.05 -21.17
C GLY A 115 28.23 -3.92 -22.44
N LEU A 116 27.04 -3.31 -22.35
CA LEU A 116 26.16 -3.09 -23.50
C LEU A 116 26.77 -2.09 -24.50
N ILE A 117 27.32 -0.97 -24.02
CA ILE A 117 27.97 0.04 -24.88
C ILE A 117 29.20 -0.54 -25.60
N LEU A 118 30.09 -1.21 -24.86
CA LEU A 118 31.33 -1.74 -25.43
C LEU A 118 31.11 -3.02 -26.25
N ASP A 119 29.92 -3.60 -26.21
CA ASP A 119 29.56 -4.91 -26.73
C ASP A 119 30.36 -6.08 -26.13
N MET A 120 30.71 -5.95 -24.86
CA MET A 120 31.55 -6.90 -24.13
C MET A 120 30.78 -7.60 -23.01
N SER A 121 31.16 -8.86 -22.74
CA SER A 121 30.60 -9.57 -21.60
C SER A 121 31.05 -8.93 -20.26
N PRO A 122 30.22 -8.91 -19.21
CA PRO A 122 30.62 -8.38 -17.90
C PRO A 122 31.84 -9.09 -17.30
N ARG A 123 32.03 -10.39 -17.61
CA ARG A 123 33.21 -11.17 -17.20
C ARG A 123 34.47 -10.71 -17.92
N SER A 124 34.36 -10.36 -19.20
CA SER A 124 35.47 -9.81 -19.99
C SER A 124 35.91 -8.46 -19.45
N LEU A 125 34.96 -7.56 -19.16
CA LEU A 125 35.25 -6.26 -18.56
C LEU A 125 35.91 -6.39 -17.18
N GLU A 126 35.43 -7.33 -16.36
CA GLU A 126 36.03 -7.60 -15.05
C GLU A 126 37.50 -8.03 -15.16
N LYS A 127 37.83 -8.90 -16.13
CA LYS A 127 39.22 -9.31 -16.34
C LYS A 127 40.13 -8.13 -16.70
N VAL A 128 39.63 -7.18 -17.49
CA VAL A 128 40.40 -5.99 -17.90
C VAL A 128 40.55 -5.02 -16.73
N LEU A 129 39.46 -4.66 -16.07
CA LEU A 129 39.42 -3.68 -14.98
C LEU A 129 40.29 -4.07 -13.78
N TYR A 130 40.41 -5.37 -13.48
CA TYR A 130 41.22 -5.88 -12.37
C TYR A 130 42.58 -6.44 -12.81
N PHE A 131 43.09 -5.98 -13.96
CA PHE A 131 44.46 -6.22 -14.43
C PHE A 131 44.79 -7.71 -14.65
N VAL A 132 43.83 -8.51 -15.13
CA VAL A 132 44.02 -9.94 -15.45
C VAL A 132 44.33 -10.15 -16.94
N SER A 133 43.74 -9.35 -17.83
CA SER A 133 43.92 -9.46 -19.28
C SER A 133 44.10 -8.09 -19.91
N TYR A 134 44.84 -8.03 -21.01
CA TYR A 134 44.97 -6.83 -21.86
C TYR A 134 43.79 -6.77 -22.83
N ILE A 135 43.46 -5.56 -23.27
CA ILE A 135 42.52 -5.30 -24.35
C ILE A 135 43.20 -4.46 -25.42
N VAL A 136 43.02 -4.85 -26.69
CA VAL A 136 43.53 -4.09 -27.83
C VAL A 136 42.71 -2.82 -27.99
N THR A 137 43.35 -1.66 -27.79
CA THR A 137 42.75 -0.33 -27.98
C THR A 137 42.90 0.11 -29.43
N ASP A 138 44.07 -0.12 -30.03
CA ASP A 138 44.35 0.16 -31.43
C ASP A 138 45.01 -1.06 -32.09
N PRO A 139 44.35 -1.74 -33.04
CA PRO A 139 44.93 -2.88 -33.74
C PRO A 139 46.03 -2.49 -34.76
N GLY A 140 46.09 -1.24 -35.21
CA GLY A 140 46.99 -0.80 -36.28
C GLY A 140 46.95 -1.72 -37.51
N ASP A 141 48.13 -2.06 -38.05
CA ASP A 141 48.29 -2.95 -39.22
C ASP A 141 48.40 -4.44 -38.85
N THR A 142 48.04 -4.82 -37.62
CA THR A 142 48.18 -6.20 -37.13
C THR A 142 46.90 -7.02 -37.36
N PRO A 143 46.96 -8.37 -37.34
CA PRO A 143 45.76 -9.20 -37.47
C PRO A 143 44.84 -9.19 -36.24
N LEU A 144 45.14 -8.35 -35.23
CA LEU A 144 44.35 -8.24 -34.02
C LEU A 144 43.08 -7.44 -34.28
N MET A 145 42.00 -7.79 -33.57
CA MET A 145 40.75 -7.02 -33.62
C MET A 145 40.71 -6.01 -32.46
N LYS A 146 40.13 -4.83 -32.72
CA LYS A 146 39.83 -3.87 -31.66
C LYS A 146 38.93 -4.52 -30.61
N LYS A 147 39.19 -4.28 -29.31
CA LYS A 147 38.52 -4.93 -28.17
C LYS A 147 38.82 -6.43 -27.98
N GLN A 148 39.74 -7.02 -28.74
CA GLN A 148 40.21 -8.37 -28.50
C GLN A 148 40.94 -8.46 -27.15
N LEU A 149 40.61 -9.49 -26.36
CA LEU A 149 41.29 -9.77 -25.11
C LEU A 149 42.56 -10.60 -25.38
N LEU A 150 43.65 -10.20 -24.73
CA LEU A 150 44.91 -10.92 -24.76
C LEU A 150 45.31 -11.31 -23.34
N THR A 151 45.70 -12.57 -23.16
CA THR A 151 46.39 -13.02 -21.96
C THR A 151 47.80 -12.40 -21.91
N GLU A 152 48.46 -12.46 -20.75
CA GLU A 152 49.81 -11.92 -20.63
C GLU A 152 50.83 -12.65 -21.51
N VAL A 153 50.63 -13.94 -21.78
CA VAL A 153 51.46 -14.73 -22.70
C VAL A 153 51.24 -14.26 -24.15
N GLU A 154 49.98 -14.21 -24.59
CA GLU A 154 49.65 -13.75 -25.95
C GLU A 154 50.12 -12.31 -26.19
N TYR A 155 49.91 -11.41 -25.22
CA TYR A 155 50.38 -10.03 -25.34
C TYR A 155 51.89 -9.95 -25.56
N ARG A 156 52.69 -10.76 -24.87
CA ARG A 156 54.15 -10.85 -25.10
C ARG A 156 54.46 -11.39 -26.49
N GLU A 157 53.83 -12.47 -26.91
CA GLU A 157 54.05 -13.05 -28.23
C GLU A 157 53.72 -12.07 -29.37
N TYR A 158 52.60 -11.36 -29.26
CA TYR A 158 52.21 -10.34 -30.24
C TYR A 158 53.13 -9.12 -30.18
N LYS A 159 53.59 -8.71 -28.99
CA LYS A 159 54.54 -7.61 -28.82
C LYS A 159 55.92 -7.95 -29.38
N ASP A 160 56.38 -9.19 -29.23
CA ASP A 160 57.63 -9.67 -29.80
C ASP A 160 57.56 -9.76 -31.34
N LYS A 161 56.41 -10.16 -31.87
CA LYS A 161 56.18 -10.28 -33.34
C LYS A 161 55.97 -8.93 -34.04
N TYR A 162 55.17 -8.04 -33.45
CA TYR A 162 54.69 -6.82 -34.11
C TYR A 162 55.22 -5.53 -33.49
N GLY A 163 55.97 -5.60 -32.38
CA GLY A 163 56.51 -4.44 -31.70
C GLY A 163 55.42 -3.47 -31.23
N ASN A 164 55.58 -2.19 -31.57
CA ASN A 164 54.65 -1.11 -31.22
C ASN A 164 53.58 -0.84 -32.31
N ARG A 165 53.41 -1.76 -33.27
CA ARG A 165 52.43 -1.59 -34.37
C ARG A 165 50.96 -1.72 -33.93
N PHE A 166 50.73 -2.24 -32.73
CA PHE A 166 49.41 -2.27 -32.09
C PHE A 166 49.54 -1.75 -30.66
N GLN A 167 48.44 -1.23 -30.12
CA GLN A 167 48.34 -0.83 -28.71
C GLN A 167 47.35 -1.73 -27.99
N ALA A 168 47.80 -2.31 -26.89
CA ALA A 168 46.94 -2.99 -25.94
C ALA A 168 47.30 -2.57 -24.52
N SER A 169 46.27 -2.27 -23.73
CA SER A 169 46.38 -1.77 -22.36
C SER A 169 45.46 -2.56 -21.43
N MET A 170 45.53 -2.32 -20.12
CA MET A 170 44.69 -2.98 -19.12
C MET A 170 44.27 -2.00 -18.02
N GLY A 171 43.28 -2.39 -17.22
CA GLY A 171 42.72 -1.55 -16.17
C GLY A 171 41.64 -0.60 -16.66
N ALA A 172 41.21 0.30 -15.77
CA ALA A 172 40.18 1.30 -16.09
C ALA A 172 40.63 2.34 -17.12
N GLU A 173 41.94 2.59 -17.25
CA GLU A 173 42.53 3.48 -18.27
C GLU A 173 42.20 2.97 -19.68
N ALA A 174 42.42 1.68 -19.95
CA ALA A 174 42.11 1.06 -21.22
C ALA A 174 40.63 1.19 -21.61
N ILE A 175 39.75 0.99 -20.63
CA ILE A 175 38.30 1.13 -20.81
C ILE A 175 37.91 2.58 -21.05
N LYS A 176 38.56 3.54 -20.36
CA LYS A 176 38.32 4.97 -20.56
C LYS A 176 38.67 5.39 -21.99
N THR A 177 39.84 5.02 -22.49
CA THR A 177 40.26 5.31 -23.88
C THR A 177 39.25 4.73 -24.89
N LEU A 178 38.81 3.49 -24.68
CA LEU A 178 37.80 2.86 -25.54
C LEU A 178 36.44 3.55 -25.51
N LEU A 179 36.07 4.22 -24.40
CA LEU A 179 34.83 4.98 -24.27
C LEU A 179 34.95 6.39 -24.87
N GLU A 180 36.12 7.03 -24.76
CA GLU A 180 36.39 8.37 -25.31
C GLU A 180 36.41 8.38 -26.84
N GLU A 181 36.89 7.30 -27.47
CA GLU A 181 36.93 7.15 -28.94
C GLU A 181 35.56 6.81 -29.57
N MET A 182 34.50 6.64 -28.78
CA MET A 182 33.20 6.20 -29.31
C MET A 182 32.41 7.33 -29.94
N ASP A 183 32.06 7.18 -31.22
CA ASP A 183 31.03 7.99 -31.86
C ASP A 183 29.64 7.38 -31.64
N LEU A 184 28.82 8.05 -30.84
CA LEU A 184 27.47 7.59 -30.52
C LEU A 184 26.49 7.78 -31.70
N ASP A 185 26.73 8.75 -32.58
CA ASP A 185 25.87 9.02 -33.73
C ASP A 185 26.04 7.99 -34.84
N GLU A 186 27.29 7.62 -35.12
CA GLU A 186 27.61 6.52 -36.04
C GLU A 186 27.07 5.19 -35.53
N MET A 187 27.33 4.87 -34.25
CA MET A 187 26.86 3.62 -33.65
C MET A 187 25.33 3.49 -33.62
N ALA A 188 24.61 4.59 -33.41
CA ALA A 188 23.15 4.58 -33.47
C ALA A 188 22.64 4.26 -34.88
N LYS A 189 23.28 4.79 -35.93
CA LYS A 189 22.93 4.49 -37.33
C LYS A 189 23.19 3.02 -37.67
N GLU A 190 24.35 2.49 -37.28
CA GLU A 190 24.70 1.09 -37.49
C GLU A 190 23.72 0.14 -36.79
N LEU A 191 23.40 0.39 -35.51
CA LEU A 191 22.48 -0.44 -34.74
C LEU A 191 21.06 -0.38 -35.30
N ARG A 192 20.61 0.77 -35.83
CA ARG A 192 19.31 0.88 -36.51
C ARG A 192 19.28 0.10 -37.83
N ALA A 193 20.37 0.07 -38.58
CA ALA A 193 20.49 -0.76 -39.77
C ALA A 193 20.47 -2.26 -39.40
N GLU A 194 21.27 -2.66 -38.39
CA GLU A 194 21.31 -4.05 -37.90
C GLU A 194 19.93 -4.53 -37.43
N LEU A 195 19.12 -3.67 -36.81
CA LEU A 195 17.78 -4.02 -36.35
C LEU A 195 16.80 -4.41 -37.46
N ARG A 196 17.00 -3.91 -38.68
CA ARG A 196 16.17 -4.24 -39.84
C ARG A 196 16.45 -5.66 -40.35
N GLU A 197 17.71 -6.09 -40.27
CA GLU A 197 18.15 -7.40 -40.78
C GLU A 197 18.15 -8.50 -39.70
N ALA A 198 18.39 -8.15 -38.44
CA ALA A 198 18.60 -9.11 -37.37
C ALA A 198 17.30 -9.75 -36.88
N THR A 199 17.34 -11.08 -36.65
CA THR A 199 16.23 -11.86 -36.06
C THR A 199 16.63 -12.50 -34.73
N GLY A 200 15.63 -12.92 -33.94
CA GLY A 200 15.82 -13.66 -32.69
C GLY A 200 16.62 -12.90 -31.61
N GLN A 201 17.58 -13.59 -30.98
CA GLN A 201 18.38 -13.04 -29.86
C GLN A 201 19.28 -11.88 -30.29
N ARG A 202 19.77 -11.89 -31.53
CA ARG A 202 20.61 -10.82 -32.07
C ARG A 202 19.85 -9.49 -32.12
N LYS A 203 18.59 -9.53 -32.57
CA LYS A 203 17.67 -8.38 -32.54
C LYS A 203 17.48 -7.84 -31.12
N VAL A 204 17.20 -8.71 -30.15
CA VAL A 204 17.00 -8.32 -28.74
C VAL A 204 18.24 -7.64 -28.14
N ARG A 205 19.45 -8.13 -28.46
CA ARG A 205 20.71 -7.51 -28.03
C ARG A 205 20.91 -6.15 -28.68
N ALA A 206 20.69 -6.04 -29.99
CA ALA A 206 20.79 -4.77 -30.72
C ALA A 206 19.82 -3.71 -30.16
N ILE A 207 18.56 -4.07 -29.85
CA ILE A 207 17.58 -3.17 -29.21
C ILE A 207 18.13 -2.60 -27.90
N ARG A 208 18.63 -3.48 -27.02
CA ARG A 208 19.15 -3.06 -25.71
C ARG A 208 20.39 -2.18 -25.81
N ARG A 209 21.23 -2.40 -26.83
CA ARG A 209 22.40 -1.55 -27.09
C ARG A 209 21.95 -0.19 -27.60
N LEU A 210 21.05 -0.16 -28.57
CA LEU A 210 20.50 1.07 -29.12
C LEU A 210 19.84 1.93 -28.04
N GLU A 211 19.06 1.32 -27.13
CA GLU A 211 18.44 2.04 -26.01
C GLU A 211 19.48 2.79 -25.15
N VAL A 212 20.62 2.16 -24.86
CA VAL A 212 21.67 2.78 -24.05
C VAL A 212 22.39 3.89 -24.84
N VAL A 213 22.69 3.67 -26.12
CA VAL A 213 23.33 4.67 -26.99
C VAL A 213 22.45 5.91 -27.14
N GLU A 214 21.16 5.73 -27.42
CA GLU A 214 20.20 6.84 -27.51
C GLU A 214 20.03 7.55 -26.17
N ALA A 215 20.07 6.84 -25.04
CA ALA A 215 20.01 7.47 -23.72
C ALA A 215 21.20 8.41 -23.45
N PHE A 216 22.42 8.03 -23.85
CA PHE A 216 23.59 8.92 -23.73
C PHE A 216 23.48 10.12 -24.67
N LYS A 217 23.05 9.90 -25.92
CA LYS A 217 22.84 10.97 -26.89
C LYS A 217 21.79 11.99 -26.42
N ASN A 218 20.63 11.53 -25.96
CA ASN A 218 19.53 12.41 -25.53
C ASN A 218 19.84 13.13 -24.20
N SER A 219 20.62 12.52 -23.31
CA SER A 219 20.97 13.12 -22.03
C SER A 219 22.09 14.18 -22.12
N GLY A 220 22.88 14.15 -23.19
CA GLY A 220 24.11 14.92 -23.33
C GLY A 220 25.24 14.46 -22.41
N ASN A 221 25.08 13.31 -21.76
CA ASN A 221 26.14 12.71 -20.94
C ASN A 221 27.21 12.09 -21.85
N ARG A 222 28.47 12.12 -21.40
CA ARG A 222 29.53 11.38 -22.08
C ARG A 222 29.80 10.00 -21.46
N PRO A 223 30.00 8.93 -22.25
CA PRO A 223 30.18 7.57 -21.72
C PRO A 223 31.38 7.41 -20.78
N GLU A 224 32.47 8.16 -21.03
CA GLU A 224 33.70 8.11 -20.24
C GLU A 224 33.51 8.58 -18.79
N TRP A 225 32.46 9.35 -18.49
CA TRP A 225 32.13 9.77 -17.11
C TRP A 225 31.73 8.61 -16.19
N MET A 226 31.54 7.40 -16.73
CA MET A 226 31.41 6.18 -15.92
C MET A 226 32.74 5.75 -15.27
N ILE A 227 33.87 6.29 -15.72
CA ILE A 227 35.19 6.14 -15.13
C ILE A 227 35.51 7.38 -14.30
N LEU A 228 35.82 7.19 -13.02
CA LEU A 228 36.07 8.24 -12.05
C LEU A 228 37.55 8.61 -12.05
N ASP A 229 37.84 9.88 -12.33
CA ASP A 229 39.16 10.50 -12.07
C ASP A 229 39.21 11.18 -10.69
N VAL A 230 38.05 11.64 -10.21
CA VAL A 230 37.89 12.40 -8.96
C VAL A 230 36.75 11.82 -8.15
N ILE A 231 36.95 11.66 -6.84
CA ILE A 231 35.89 11.18 -5.93
C ILE A 231 35.47 12.30 -4.97
N PRO A 232 34.17 12.65 -4.89
CA PRO A 232 33.69 13.59 -3.89
C PRO A 232 33.71 12.98 -2.48
N VAL A 233 34.05 13.82 -1.50
CA VAL A 233 34.04 13.49 -0.07
C VAL A 233 32.85 14.16 0.59
N ILE A 234 31.94 13.35 1.13
CA ILE A 234 30.74 13.83 1.84
C ILE A 234 31.12 14.69 3.07
N PRO A 235 30.31 15.71 3.44
CA PRO A 235 30.64 16.61 4.55
C PRO A 235 30.73 15.87 5.91
N PRO A 236 31.60 16.32 6.82
CA PRO A 236 31.90 15.62 8.07
C PRO A 236 30.71 15.45 9.02
N GLU A 237 29.74 16.37 9.01
CA GLU A 237 28.52 16.23 9.84
C GLU A 237 27.62 15.06 9.39
N LEU A 238 27.72 14.62 8.14
CA LEU A 238 27.01 13.43 7.65
C LEU A 238 27.76 12.12 7.96
N ARG A 239 28.99 12.21 8.48
CA ARG A 239 29.84 11.09 8.89
C ARG A 239 30.54 11.41 10.23
N PRO A 240 29.77 11.71 11.29
CA PRO A 240 30.32 12.26 12.52
C PRO A 240 31.23 11.26 13.25
N MET A 241 32.08 11.81 14.11
CA MET A 241 32.76 11.07 15.16
C MET A 241 32.27 11.63 16.49
N VAL A 242 31.60 10.80 17.28
CA VAL A 242 31.00 11.20 18.55
C VAL A 242 31.83 10.62 19.68
N GLN A 243 32.17 11.46 20.65
CA GLN A 243 32.85 11.00 21.86
C GLN A 243 31.83 10.27 22.74
N LEU A 244 32.17 9.04 23.13
CA LEU A 244 31.44 8.24 24.10
C LEU A 244 32.10 8.38 25.48
N ASP A 245 31.35 7.97 26.51
CA ASP A 245 31.86 7.88 27.87
C ASP A 245 33.10 6.97 27.92
N GLY A 246 34.12 7.38 28.70
CA GLY A 246 35.41 6.69 28.77
C GLY A 246 36.43 7.06 27.68
N GLY A 247 36.24 8.19 26.99
CA GLY A 247 37.24 8.73 26.05
C GLY A 247 37.32 7.99 24.71
N ARG A 248 36.38 7.07 24.45
CA ARG A 248 36.27 6.36 23.17
C ARG A 248 35.54 7.21 22.14
N PHE A 249 35.79 6.96 20.87
CA PHE A 249 35.08 7.61 19.76
C PHE A 249 34.28 6.58 18.98
N ALA A 250 32.99 6.86 18.78
CA ALA A 250 32.17 6.17 17.80
C ALA A 250 32.33 6.86 16.45
N THR A 251 32.84 6.13 15.45
CA THR A 251 33.09 6.65 14.10
C THR A 251 32.12 6.04 13.10
N SER A 252 31.66 6.84 12.13
CA SER A 252 30.94 6.31 10.97
C SER A 252 31.84 5.39 10.12
N ASP A 253 31.29 4.26 9.66
CA ASP A 253 31.98 3.29 8.78
C ASP A 253 32.55 3.95 7.50
N LEU A 254 31.89 4.99 6.99
CA LEU A 254 32.36 5.74 5.82
C LEU A 254 33.76 6.33 6.02
N ASN A 255 34.08 6.77 7.24
CA ASN A 255 35.41 7.34 7.50
C ASN A 255 36.50 6.29 7.28
N ASP A 256 36.27 5.03 7.67
CA ASP A 256 37.23 3.95 7.45
C ASP A 256 37.36 3.57 5.98
N LEU A 257 36.26 3.59 5.22
CA LEU A 257 36.28 3.37 3.77
C LEU A 257 37.03 4.50 3.03
N TYR A 258 36.76 5.77 3.36
CA TYR A 258 37.51 6.91 2.81
C TYR A 258 39.00 6.84 3.15
N ARG A 259 39.34 6.49 4.41
CA ARG A 259 40.75 6.31 4.82
C ARG A 259 41.46 5.26 4.00
N ARG A 260 40.81 4.14 3.70
CA ARG A 260 41.38 3.09 2.84
C ARG A 260 41.66 3.61 1.43
N VAL A 261 40.71 4.33 0.82
CA VAL A 261 40.90 4.95 -0.50
C VAL A 261 42.08 5.93 -0.49
N ILE A 262 42.12 6.86 0.46
CA ILE A 262 43.20 7.87 0.55
C ILE A 262 44.56 7.22 0.77
N ASN A 263 44.66 6.22 1.66
CA ASN A 263 45.90 5.50 1.92
C ASN A 263 46.43 4.78 0.67
N ARG A 264 45.55 4.08 -0.06
CA ARG A 264 45.90 3.38 -1.29
C ARG A 264 46.30 4.36 -2.39
N ASN A 265 45.55 5.46 -2.52
CA ASN A 265 45.82 6.50 -3.50
C ASN A 265 47.20 7.17 -3.26
N ASN A 266 47.49 7.54 -2.02
CA ASN A 266 48.77 8.15 -1.65
C ASN A 266 49.95 7.17 -1.83
N ARG A 267 49.74 5.89 -1.53
CA ARG A 267 50.73 4.85 -1.78
C ARG A 267 51.00 4.69 -3.27
N LEU A 268 49.96 4.69 -4.10
CA LEU A 268 50.10 4.62 -5.56
C LEU A 268 50.84 5.85 -6.13
N LYS A 269 50.51 7.08 -5.71
CA LYS A 269 51.25 8.30 -6.12
C LYS A 269 52.74 8.17 -5.84
N ARG A 270 53.11 7.78 -4.62
CA ARG A 270 54.52 7.57 -4.24
C ARG A 270 55.21 6.49 -5.08
N LEU A 271 54.52 5.40 -5.41
CA LEU A 271 55.09 4.33 -6.24
C LEU A 271 55.32 4.79 -7.68
N LEU A 272 54.42 5.61 -8.23
CA LEU A 272 54.57 6.22 -9.56
C LEU A 272 55.74 7.21 -9.56
N ASP A 273 55.84 8.08 -8.55
CA ASP A 273 56.92 9.07 -8.42
C ASP A 273 58.31 8.41 -8.29
N LEU A 274 58.38 7.24 -7.65
CA LEU A 274 59.61 6.46 -7.48
C LEU A 274 59.97 5.58 -8.69
N GLY A 275 59.13 5.53 -9.73
CA GLY A 275 59.35 4.66 -10.89
C GLY A 275 59.31 3.16 -10.56
N ALA A 276 58.43 2.74 -9.66
CA ALA A 276 58.33 1.34 -9.22
C ALA A 276 57.96 0.38 -10.37
N PRO A 277 58.38 -0.89 -10.33
CA PRO A 277 58.05 -1.89 -11.35
C PRO A 277 56.54 -2.07 -11.59
N ASP A 278 56.17 -2.30 -12.85
CA ASP A 278 54.78 -2.42 -13.31
C ASP A 278 53.94 -3.41 -12.50
N ILE A 279 54.50 -4.54 -12.06
CA ILE A 279 53.77 -5.56 -11.28
C ILE A 279 53.24 -4.97 -9.97
N ILE A 280 54.05 -4.15 -9.30
CA ILE A 280 53.68 -3.51 -8.03
C ILE A 280 52.64 -2.42 -8.29
N VAL A 281 52.85 -1.61 -9.33
CA VAL A 281 51.91 -0.54 -9.74
C VAL A 281 50.55 -1.13 -10.10
N ARG A 282 50.49 -2.21 -10.90
CA ARG A 282 49.25 -2.91 -11.26
C ARG A 282 48.51 -3.44 -10.04
N ASN A 283 49.23 -4.06 -9.10
CA ASN A 283 48.62 -4.54 -7.86
C ASN A 283 48.04 -3.38 -7.04
N GLU A 284 48.75 -2.27 -6.90
CA GLU A 284 48.25 -1.12 -6.14
C GLU A 284 47.08 -0.41 -6.86
N LYS A 285 47.10 -0.31 -8.20
CA LYS A 285 45.95 0.15 -9.01
C LYS A 285 44.72 -0.75 -8.78
N ARG A 286 44.90 -2.09 -8.77
CA ARG A 286 43.84 -3.05 -8.45
C ARG A 286 43.29 -2.87 -7.03
N MET A 287 44.16 -2.69 -6.04
CA MET A 287 43.76 -2.46 -4.65
C MET A 287 43.03 -1.12 -4.46
N LEU A 288 43.42 -0.09 -5.22
CA LEU A 288 42.71 1.20 -5.25
C LEU A 288 41.30 1.03 -5.82
N GLN A 289 41.15 0.35 -6.95
CA GLN A 289 39.84 0.02 -7.54
C GLN A 289 38.96 -0.71 -6.51
N GLU A 290 39.48 -1.73 -5.82
CA GLU A 290 38.75 -2.45 -4.77
C GLU A 290 38.33 -1.57 -3.59
N ALA A 291 39.18 -0.63 -3.18
CA ALA A 291 38.86 0.31 -2.12
C ALA A 291 37.74 1.28 -2.53
N VAL A 292 37.77 1.74 -3.79
CA VAL A 292 36.71 2.59 -4.37
C VAL A 292 35.40 1.82 -4.50
N ASP A 293 35.44 0.57 -4.97
CA ASP A 293 34.27 -0.30 -5.05
C ASP A 293 33.63 -0.49 -3.67
N ALA A 294 34.44 -0.77 -2.64
CA ALA A 294 33.96 -0.95 -1.27
C ALA A 294 33.40 0.34 -0.65
N LEU A 295 33.91 1.51 -1.01
CA LEU A 295 33.36 2.80 -0.60
C LEU A 295 31.96 3.02 -1.18
N ILE A 296 31.78 2.71 -2.47
CA ILE A 296 30.52 2.93 -3.18
C ILE A 296 29.48 1.86 -2.81
N ASP A 297 29.81 0.57 -2.95
CA ASP A 297 28.90 -0.57 -2.74
C ASP A 297 29.66 -1.80 -2.22
N ASN A 298 29.78 -1.91 -0.89
CA ASN A 298 30.53 -2.98 -0.24
C ASN A 298 29.83 -4.33 -0.39
N GLY A 299 30.55 -5.34 -0.91
CA GLY A 299 30.05 -6.72 -1.07
C GLY A 299 29.49 -7.06 -2.45
N ARG A 300 29.48 -6.13 -3.42
CA ARG A 300 28.93 -6.40 -4.76
C ARG A 300 29.81 -7.28 -5.65
N ARG A 301 31.13 -7.21 -5.50
CA ARG A 301 32.09 -8.01 -6.28
C ARG A 301 32.58 -9.27 -5.55
N GLY A 302 32.53 -9.27 -4.22
CA GLY A 302 33.14 -10.32 -3.41
C GLY A 302 32.79 -10.18 -1.94
N ARG A 303 33.64 -10.74 -1.07
CA ARG A 303 33.40 -10.68 0.38
C ARG A 303 33.41 -9.22 0.85
N PRO A 304 32.42 -8.81 1.66
CA PRO A 304 32.35 -7.46 2.17
C PRO A 304 33.55 -7.19 3.08
N VAL A 305 34.08 -5.99 2.97
CA VAL A 305 35.12 -5.51 3.87
C VAL A 305 34.55 -5.38 5.27
N THR A 306 35.18 -6.05 6.24
CA THR A 306 34.76 -6.03 7.65
C THR A 306 35.59 -5.05 8.49
N GLY A 307 34.95 -4.51 9.53
CA GLY A 307 35.59 -3.72 10.57
C GLY A 307 36.16 -4.58 11.71
N PRO A 308 36.67 -3.97 12.80
CA PRO A 308 37.28 -4.69 13.92
C PRO A 308 36.38 -5.72 14.61
N GLY A 309 35.06 -5.49 14.62
CA GLY A 309 34.06 -6.42 15.18
C GLY A 309 33.57 -7.49 14.19
N ASN A 310 34.30 -7.75 13.11
CA ASN A 310 33.96 -8.67 12.01
C ASN A 310 32.59 -8.40 11.32
N ARG A 311 31.98 -7.25 11.58
CA ARG A 311 30.77 -6.81 10.87
C ARG A 311 31.16 -6.14 9.54
N PRO A 312 30.36 -6.31 8.47
CA PRO A 312 30.60 -5.60 7.22
C PRO A 312 30.39 -4.09 7.40
N LEU A 313 31.32 -3.29 6.86
CA LEU A 313 31.23 -1.84 6.88
C LEU A 313 30.10 -1.37 5.97
N LYS A 314 29.27 -0.41 6.44
CA LYS A 314 28.21 0.19 5.63
C LYS A 314 28.81 1.18 4.61
N SER A 315 28.54 0.93 3.32
CA SER A 315 28.95 1.78 2.19
C SER A 315 27.95 2.91 1.90
N LEU A 316 28.28 3.77 0.92
CA LEU A 316 27.36 4.82 0.45
C LEU A 316 26.03 4.24 -0.06
N SER A 317 26.09 3.13 -0.79
CA SER A 317 24.90 2.42 -1.28
C SER A 317 24.03 1.89 -0.14
N ASP A 318 24.64 1.34 0.91
CA ASP A 318 23.92 0.80 2.08
C ASP A 318 23.22 1.88 2.89
N MET A 319 23.72 3.12 2.87
CA MET A 319 23.04 4.26 3.50
C MET A 319 21.79 4.69 2.73
N LEU A 320 21.72 4.41 1.42
CA LEU A 320 20.57 4.75 0.59
C LEU A 320 19.52 3.63 0.57
N LYS A 321 19.96 2.38 0.43
CA LYS A 321 19.09 1.20 0.20
C LYS A 321 18.64 0.50 1.48
N GLY A 322 17.58 -0.30 1.37
CA GLY A 322 17.08 -1.16 2.45
C GLY A 322 16.10 -0.48 3.42
N LYS A 323 15.59 -1.25 4.41
CA LYS A 323 14.63 -0.74 5.41
C LYS A 323 15.23 0.35 6.30
N GLN A 324 16.50 0.21 6.69
CA GLN A 324 17.25 1.22 7.45
C GLN A 324 17.89 2.32 6.56
N GLY A 325 17.66 2.26 5.24
CA GLY A 325 18.19 3.23 4.28
C GLY A 325 17.45 4.56 4.35
N ARG A 326 18.08 5.61 3.82
CA ARG A 326 17.61 7.00 3.90
C ARG A 326 16.21 7.19 3.31
N PHE A 327 15.91 6.58 2.16
CA PHE A 327 14.60 6.73 1.49
C PHE A 327 13.42 6.23 2.33
N ARG A 328 13.60 5.13 3.09
CA ARG A 328 12.50 4.52 3.86
C ARG A 328 12.49 4.98 5.31
N GLN A 329 13.62 4.93 6.00
CA GLN A 329 13.66 5.17 7.44
C GLN A 329 13.58 6.64 7.83
N ASN A 330 14.24 7.53 7.07
CA ASN A 330 14.45 8.92 7.51
C ASN A 330 13.64 9.94 6.70
N LEU A 331 13.29 9.63 5.45
CA LEU A 331 12.51 10.51 4.60
C LEU A 331 11.01 10.31 4.79
N LEU A 332 10.56 9.05 4.84
CA LEU A 332 9.15 8.70 5.05
C LEU A 332 8.82 8.44 6.53
N GLY A 333 9.67 7.70 7.25
CA GLY A 333 9.59 7.59 8.70
C GLY A 333 10.24 8.78 9.39
N LYS A 334 9.52 9.48 10.27
CA LYS A 334 10.10 10.51 11.13
C LYS A 334 9.52 10.43 12.52
N ARG A 335 10.38 10.66 13.52
CA ARG A 335 9.90 10.98 14.87
C ARG A 335 9.45 12.43 14.85
N VAL A 336 8.27 12.68 15.41
CA VAL A 336 7.65 14.01 15.44
C VAL A 336 7.56 14.48 16.89
N ASP A 337 7.86 15.76 17.10
CA ASP A 337 7.61 16.44 18.37
C ASP A 337 6.11 16.70 18.52
N TYR A 338 5.68 17.25 19.67
CA TYR A 338 4.26 17.52 19.97
C TYR A 338 3.38 16.26 19.84
N SER A 339 3.91 15.14 20.31
CA SER A 339 3.21 13.87 20.34
C SER A 339 3.34 13.17 21.70
N GLY A 340 2.32 12.40 22.06
CA GLY A 340 2.26 11.62 23.29
C GLY A 340 1.65 10.25 23.03
N ARG A 341 1.78 9.31 23.97
CA ARG A 341 1.11 8.00 23.90
C ARG A 341 0.66 7.59 25.30
N SER A 342 -0.55 7.04 25.39
CA SER A 342 -1.02 6.39 26.62
C SER A 342 -2.00 5.25 26.29
N VAL A 343 -2.32 4.48 27.33
CA VAL A 343 -3.36 3.43 27.29
C VAL A 343 -4.73 4.09 27.12
N ILE A 344 -5.60 3.46 26.34
CA ILE A 344 -6.97 3.90 26.14
C ILE A 344 -7.93 3.25 27.14
N VAL A 345 -8.95 4.00 27.55
CA VAL A 345 -10.08 3.55 28.36
C VAL A 345 -11.37 4.09 27.75
N VAL A 346 -12.51 3.49 28.12
CA VAL A 346 -13.81 3.91 27.61
C VAL A 346 -14.24 5.25 28.23
N GLY A 347 -14.70 6.18 27.39
CA GLY A 347 -15.36 7.42 27.81
C GLY A 347 -16.82 7.42 27.34
N PRO A 348 -17.76 6.79 28.06
CA PRO A 348 -19.14 6.61 27.58
C PRO A 348 -19.92 7.93 27.51
N ASP A 349 -19.59 8.90 28.36
CA ASP A 349 -20.26 10.21 28.44
C ASP A 349 -19.74 11.22 27.41
N LEU A 350 -18.62 10.93 26.76
CA LEU A 350 -18.07 11.78 25.70
C LEU A 350 -19.03 11.82 24.51
N LYS A 351 -19.05 12.94 23.79
CA LYS A 351 -19.70 13.03 22.47
C LYS A 351 -18.81 12.41 21.40
N LEU A 352 -19.38 12.08 20.24
CA LEU A 352 -18.63 11.42 19.16
C LEU A 352 -17.35 12.16 18.73
N HIS A 353 -17.35 13.50 18.76
CA HIS A 353 -16.21 14.36 18.38
C HIS A 353 -15.22 14.65 19.51
N GLN A 354 -15.45 14.17 20.73
CA GLN A 354 -14.61 14.48 21.89
C GLN A 354 -13.70 13.31 22.27
N CYS A 355 -12.55 13.62 22.85
CA CYS A 355 -11.69 12.64 23.51
C CYS A 355 -11.23 13.17 24.88
N GLY A 356 -11.01 12.29 25.85
CA GLY A 356 -10.46 12.68 27.15
C GLY A 356 -8.94 12.65 27.12
N LEU A 357 -8.31 13.79 27.38
CA LEU A 357 -6.86 13.96 27.43
C LEU A 357 -6.38 14.14 28.88
N PRO A 358 -5.46 13.31 29.38
CA PRO A 358 -4.87 13.47 30.71
C PRO A 358 -4.26 14.85 30.92
N ARG A 359 -4.53 15.46 32.09
CA ARG A 359 -4.01 16.79 32.47
C ARG A 359 -2.48 16.93 32.32
N GLU A 360 -1.71 15.96 32.84
CA GLU A 360 -0.24 15.95 32.73
C GLU A 360 0.24 15.92 31.26
N MET A 361 -0.43 15.12 30.43
CA MET A 361 -0.09 14.99 29.00
C MET A 361 -0.44 16.27 28.23
N ALA A 362 -1.63 16.83 28.46
CA ALA A 362 -2.07 18.06 27.85
C ALA A 362 -1.09 19.21 28.16
N LEU A 363 -0.66 19.34 29.41
CA LEU A 363 0.27 20.39 29.81
C LEU A 363 1.60 20.34 29.06
N GLU A 364 2.18 19.14 28.85
CA GLU A 364 3.44 19.00 28.10
C GLU A 364 3.24 19.19 26.59
N LEU A 365 2.13 18.71 26.02
CA LEU A 365 1.82 18.88 24.59
C LEU A 365 1.59 20.35 24.21
N PHE A 366 0.85 21.09 25.05
CA PHE A 366 0.47 22.49 24.78
C PHE A 366 1.38 23.51 25.48
N LYS A 367 2.49 23.06 26.07
CA LYS A 367 3.41 23.87 26.88
C LYS A 367 3.78 25.23 26.27
N PRO A 368 4.15 25.34 24.97
CA PRO A 368 4.50 26.65 24.40
C PRO A 368 3.30 27.60 24.28
N PHE A 369 2.11 27.07 24.01
CA PHE A 369 0.87 27.85 23.90
C PHE A 369 0.44 28.38 25.27
N VAL A 370 0.49 27.52 26.29
CA VAL A 370 0.24 27.91 27.69
C VAL A 370 1.23 28.98 28.14
N MET A 371 2.52 28.80 27.87
CA MET A 371 3.55 29.80 28.21
C MET A 371 3.32 31.15 27.51
N LYS A 372 2.88 31.15 26.25
CA LYS A 372 2.55 32.36 25.50
C LYS A 372 1.33 33.06 26.10
N LYS A 373 0.29 32.30 26.43
CA LYS A 373 -0.96 32.82 27.01
C LYS A 373 -0.75 33.40 28.41
N LEU A 374 0.00 32.72 29.28
CA LEU A 374 0.40 33.23 30.60
C LEU A 374 1.14 34.58 30.55
N VAL A 375 1.95 34.81 29.51
CA VAL A 375 2.64 36.08 29.31
C VAL A 375 1.68 37.15 28.79
N ASN A 376 0.82 36.80 27.84
CA ASN A 376 -0.16 37.73 27.26
C ASN A 376 -1.19 38.21 28.28
N ASP A 377 -1.64 37.33 29.17
CA ASP A 377 -2.64 37.62 30.20
C ASP A 377 -2.01 38.25 31.47
N ASN A 378 -0.72 38.59 31.42
CA ASN A 378 0.06 39.22 32.50
C ASN A 378 0.22 38.39 33.80
N TYR A 379 -0.06 37.08 33.79
CA TYR A 379 0.30 36.19 34.90
C TYR A 379 1.82 36.04 35.03
N ALA A 380 2.57 36.15 33.94
CA ALA A 380 4.04 36.07 33.91
C ALA A 380 4.69 37.21 33.12
N HIS A 381 5.71 37.85 33.68
CA HIS A 381 6.41 38.95 33.00
C HIS A 381 7.27 38.52 31.79
N ASN A 382 7.72 37.27 31.75
CA ASN A 382 8.56 36.75 30.65
C ASN A 382 8.45 35.23 30.51
N ILE A 383 8.92 34.72 29.37
CA ILE A 383 8.89 33.28 29.02
C ILE A 383 9.61 32.41 30.07
N LYS A 384 10.69 32.89 30.70
CA LYS A 384 11.38 32.13 31.75
C LYS A 384 10.54 32.01 33.03
N SER A 385 9.84 33.08 33.40
CA SER A 385 8.90 33.08 34.52
C SER A 385 7.72 32.16 34.24
N ALA A 386 7.12 32.26 33.05
CA ALA A 386 6.05 31.37 32.61
C ALA A 386 6.50 29.90 32.63
N LYS A 387 7.71 29.61 32.14
CA LYS A 387 8.30 28.26 32.19
C LYS A 387 8.40 27.74 33.62
N ARG A 388 8.88 28.55 34.57
CA ARG A 388 8.94 28.17 36.00
C ARG A 388 7.55 27.95 36.61
N MET A 389 6.55 28.73 36.22
CA MET A 389 5.17 28.55 36.70
C MET A 389 4.58 27.23 36.21
N VAL A 390 4.79 26.91 34.94
CA VAL A 390 4.38 25.63 34.33
C VAL A 390 5.11 24.45 34.97
N GLU A 391 6.43 24.52 35.15
CA GLU A 391 7.23 23.46 35.79
C GLU A 391 6.85 23.23 37.27
N ARG A 392 6.39 24.28 37.97
CA ARG A 392 5.89 24.19 39.34
C ARG A 392 4.40 23.84 39.43
N VAL A 393 3.72 23.71 38.29
CA VAL A 393 2.29 23.34 38.21
C VAL A 393 1.42 24.22 39.12
N ARG A 394 1.54 25.54 38.96
CA ARG A 394 0.67 26.49 39.70
C ARG A 394 -0.79 26.35 39.26
N SER A 395 -1.73 26.67 40.16
CA SER A 395 -3.18 26.60 39.92
C SER A 395 -3.63 27.33 38.66
N GLU A 396 -3.11 28.54 38.46
CA GLU A 396 -3.44 29.46 37.37
C GLU A 396 -3.11 28.87 35.99
N VAL A 397 -2.23 27.86 35.94
CA VAL A 397 -1.84 27.19 34.70
C VAL A 397 -2.98 26.31 34.17
N TRP A 398 -3.83 25.76 35.05
CA TRP A 398 -4.92 24.87 34.65
C TRP A 398 -6.04 25.61 33.94
N ASP A 399 -6.42 26.79 34.44
CA ASP A 399 -7.45 27.64 33.83
C ASP A 399 -7.00 28.07 32.42
N VAL A 400 -5.72 28.47 32.29
CA VAL A 400 -5.12 28.85 31.00
C VAL A 400 -5.01 27.65 30.06
N LEU A 401 -4.69 26.46 30.57
CA LEU A 401 -4.64 25.24 29.76
C LEU A 401 -6.01 24.91 29.19
N GLU A 402 -7.09 25.00 29.98
CA GLU A 402 -8.46 24.75 29.53
C GLU A 402 -8.90 25.72 28.44
N GLU A 403 -8.51 27.00 28.53
CA GLU A 403 -8.77 27.99 27.48
C GLU A 403 -7.97 27.69 26.20
N VAL A 404 -6.71 27.27 26.32
CA VAL A 404 -5.83 26.99 25.18
C VAL A 404 -6.27 25.76 24.39
N ILE A 405 -6.75 24.71 25.06
CA ILE A 405 -7.19 23.49 24.37
C ILE A 405 -8.57 23.64 23.74
N LYS A 406 -9.34 24.64 24.17
CA LYS A 406 -10.67 24.91 23.63
C LYS A 406 -10.54 25.23 22.14
N ASP A 407 -11.34 24.56 21.32
CA ASP A 407 -11.33 24.65 19.88
C ASP A 407 -10.00 24.23 19.18
N HIS A 408 -9.07 23.61 19.90
CA HIS A 408 -7.81 23.11 19.34
C HIS A 408 -7.86 21.58 19.17
N PRO A 409 -8.16 21.06 17.96
CA PRO A 409 -8.30 19.62 17.75
C PRO A 409 -6.97 18.88 17.93
N VAL A 410 -7.04 17.63 18.39
CA VAL A 410 -5.91 16.69 18.46
C VAL A 410 -6.16 15.49 17.57
N LEU A 411 -5.09 14.91 17.03
CA LEU A 411 -5.19 13.69 16.21
C LEU A 411 -4.88 12.46 17.06
N LEU A 412 -5.78 11.48 17.07
CA LEU A 412 -5.55 10.18 17.67
C LEU A 412 -5.22 9.15 16.60
N ASN A 413 -4.16 8.38 16.83
CA ASN A 413 -3.67 7.34 15.93
C ASN A 413 -3.42 6.03 16.68
N ARG A 414 -3.86 4.90 16.10
CA ARG A 414 -3.54 3.55 16.57
C ARG A 414 -2.62 2.83 15.60
N ALA A 415 -1.58 2.19 16.14
CA ALA A 415 -0.72 1.29 15.38
C ALA A 415 -1.26 -0.16 15.49
N PRO A 416 -1.34 -0.93 14.38
CA PRO A 416 -1.03 -0.56 13.00
C PRO A 416 -2.15 0.24 12.30
N THR A 417 -1.78 1.22 11.49
CA THR A 417 -2.73 2.02 10.70
C THR A 417 -2.98 1.36 9.34
N LEU A 418 -4.10 0.65 9.18
CA LEU A 418 -4.43 -0.09 7.94
C LEU A 418 -5.16 0.76 6.88
N HIS A 419 -5.96 1.72 7.33
CA HIS A 419 -6.76 2.61 6.47
C HIS A 419 -6.83 4.02 7.07
N ARG A 420 -7.33 5.01 6.31
CA ARG A 420 -7.45 6.41 6.75
C ARG A 420 -8.19 6.61 8.09
N LEU A 421 -9.20 5.80 8.41
CA LEU A 421 -9.97 5.95 9.65
C LEU A 421 -9.18 5.57 10.93
N GLY A 422 -7.96 5.05 10.79
CA GLY A 422 -7.06 4.81 11.91
C GLY A 422 -6.38 6.09 12.44
N ILE A 423 -6.64 7.24 11.81
CA ILE A 423 -6.27 8.57 12.29
C ILE A 423 -7.50 9.46 12.18
N GLN A 424 -7.95 10.01 13.30
CA GLN A 424 -9.10 10.92 13.36
C GLN A 424 -8.78 12.10 14.29
N ALA A 425 -9.45 13.22 14.05
CA ALA A 425 -9.39 14.40 14.89
C ALA A 425 -10.50 14.38 15.93
N PHE A 426 -10.17 14.86 17.13
CA PHE A 426 -11.08 15.02 18.26
C PHE A 426 -10.83 16.34 18.96
N GLU A 427 -11.85 16.85 19.63
CA GLU A 427 -11.69 17.94 20.58
C GLU A 427 -11.30 17.38 21.95
N PRO A 428 -10.16 17.80 22.53
CA PRO A 428 -9.70 17.30 23.81
C PRO A 428 -10.54 17.89 24.96
N VAL A 429 -10.94 17.02 25.88
CA VAL A 429 -11.54 17.37 27.17
C VAL A 429 -10.56 16.94 28.27
N LEU A 430 -10.27 17.82 29.23
CA LEU A 430 -9.36 17.46 30.33
C LEU A 430 -10.00 16.41 31.22
N VAL A 431 -9.27 15.31 31.43
CA VAL A 431 -9.67 14.24 32.35
C VAL A 431 -8.60 14.00 33.40
N GLU A 432 -9.04 13.56 34.57
CA GLU A 432 -8.16 13.13 35.65
C GLU A 432 -7.56 11.74 35.33
N GLY A 433 -6.36 11.50 35.89
CA GLY A 433 -5.62 10.27 35.66
C GLY A 433 -4.63 10.35 34.49
N ARG A 434 -4.21 9.18 33.99
CA ARG A 434 -3.13 9.05 32.97
C ARG A 434 -3.55 8.35 31.69
N ALA A 435 -4.78 7.84 31.61
CA ALA A 435 -5.30 7.11 30.46
C ALA A 435 -6.11 8.03 29.54
N LEU A 436 -6.05 7.78 28.23
CA LEU A 436 -6.86 8.48 27.24
C LEU A 436 -8.28 7.92 27.25
N GLN A 437 -9.29 8.78 27.31
CA GLN A 437 -10.67 8.33 27.14
C GLN A 437 -11.09 8.49 25.68
N ILE A 438 -11.64 7.44 25.08
CA ILE A 438 -12.17 7.50 23.72
C ILE A 438 -13.63 7.07 23.67
N HIS A 439 -14.32 7.59 22.66
CA HIS A 439 -15.72 7.29 22.41
C HIS A 439 -15.90 5.82 21.94
N PRO A 440 -16.84 5.03 22.48
CA PRO A 440 -16.96 3.60 22.15
C PRO A 440 -17.31 3.31 20.69
N LEU A 441 -18.06 4.19 20.00
CA LEU A 441 -18.40 4.00 18.57
C LEU A 441 -17.20 4.12 17.62
N VAL A 442 -16.10 4.77 18.03
CA VAL A 442 -14.92 4.88 17.16
C VAL A 442 -14.01 3.65 17.23
N CYS A 443 -14.22 2.76 18.21
CA CYS A 443 -13.39 1.57 18.40
C CYS A 443 -13.42 0.63 17.19
N THR A 444 -14.54 0.53 16.48
CA THR A 444 -14.63 -0.26 15.24
C THR A 444 -13.74 0.32 14.14
N ALA A 445 -13.68 1.64 14.00
CA ALA A 445 -12.80 2.30 13.05
C ALA A 445 -11.32 2.12 13.42
N TYR A 446 -10.97 2.25 14.71
CA TYR A 446 -9.60 2.03 15.17
C TYR A 446 -9.19 0.54 15.23
N ASN A 447 -10.16 -0.38 15.12
CA ASN A 447 -10.02 -1.80 15.43
C ASN A 447 -9.44 -2.03 16.84
N ALA A 448 -9.84 -1.21 17.81
CA ALA A 448 -9.27 -1.13 19.16
C ALA A 448 -10.21 -1.70 20.22
N ASP A 449 -9.63 -2.22 21.29
CA ASP A 449 -10.29 -2.66 22.50
C ASP A 449 -9.65 -2.03 23.75
N PHE A 450 -10.18 -2.35 24.93
CA PHE A 450 -9.80 -1.70 26.20
C PHE A 450 -9.02 -2.65 27.13
N ASP A 451 -8.21 -3.55 26.58
CA ASP A 451 -7.46 -4.57 27.34
C ASP A 451 -5.97 -4.21 27.59
N GLY A 452 -5.54 -3.03 27.14
CA GLY A 452 -4.14 -2.58 27.24
C GLY A 452 -3.63 -1.82 26.01
N ASP A 453 -4.46 -1.74 24.97
CA ASP A 453 -4.20 -0.96 23.77
C ASP A 453 -3.77 0.49 24.06
N GLN A 454 -2.89 1.00 23.20
CA GLN A 454 -2.32 2.34 23.33
C GLN A 454 -2.56 3.15 22.05
N MET A 455 -2.87 4.44 22.22
CA MET A 455 -3.00 5.39 21.12
C MET A 455 -1.98 6.52 21.25
N ALA A 456 -1.51 6.99 20.11
CA ALA A 456 -0.67 8.18 20.01
C ALA A 456 -1.55 9.41 19.76
N VAL A 457 -1.22 10.51 20.43
CA VAL A 457 -1.82 11.83 20.26
C VAL A 457 -0.84 12.73 19.53
N HIS A 458 -1.31 13.51 18.56
CA HIS A 458 -0.53 14.52 17.86
C HIS A 458 -1.27 15.86 17.86
N VAL A 459 -0.54 16.97 18.05
CA VAL A 459 -1.13 18.32 18.06
C VAL A 459 -0.84 19.05 16.74
N PRO A 460 -1.85 19.43 15.94
CA PRO A 460 -1.68 20.27 14.77
C PRO A 460 -1.29 21.69 15.19
N LEU A 461 -0.20 22.22 14.64
CA LEU A 461 0.37 23.50 15.10
C LEU A 461 -0.11 24.71 14.28
N SER A 462 -0.16 24.60 12.95
CA SER A 462 -0.56 25.73 12.09
C SER A 462 -2.08 25.89 12.04
N ALA A 463 -2.55 27.10 11.72
CA ALA A 463 -3.97 27.38 11.61
C ALA A 463 -4.62 26.54 10.50
N GLU A 464 -3.94 26.36 9.37
CA GLU A 464 -4.39 25.53 8.26
C GLU A 464 -4.55 24.07 8.68
N ALA A 465 -3.58 23.52 9.42
CA ALA A 465 -3.63 22.15 9.91
C ALA A 465 -4.76 21.93 10.94
N GLN A 466 -5.04 22.92 11.79
CA GLN A 466 -6.17 22.87 12.73
C GLN A 466 -7.51 22.88 12.00
N VAL A 467 -7.66 23.74 10.98
CA VAL A 467 -8.86 23.80 10.15
C VAL A 467 -9.03 22.50 9.34
N GLU A 468 -7.96 21.97 8.76
CA GLU A 468 -7.97 20.70 8.03
C GLU A 468 -8.41 19.54 8.93
N ALA A 469 -7.86 19.47 10.15
CA ALA A 469 -8.26 18.47 11.13
C ALA A 469 -9.75 18.57 11.48
N ARG A 470 -10.25 19.80 11.70
CA ARG A 470 -11.65 20.07 12.06
C ARG A 470 -12.63 19.77 10.94
N LEU A 471 -12.31 20.15 9.70
CA LEU A 471 -13.23 20.00 8.57
C LEU A 471 -13.19 18.59 7.97
N LEU A 472 -12.00 18.00 7.82
CA LEU A 472 -11.81 16.75 7.07
C LEU A 472 -11.65 15.52 7.97
N MET A 473 -11.04 15.67 9.16
CA MET A 473 -10.61 14.52 9.98
C MET A 473 -11.47 14.30 11.23
N LEU A 474 -12.37 15.22 11.58
CA LEU A 474 -13.21 15.11 12.78
C LEU A 474 -14.00 13.80 12.74
N SER A 475 -13.99 13.04 13.84
CA SER A 475 -14.65 11.74 13.92
C SER A 475 -16.14 11.79 13.55
N ALA A 476 -16.85 12.87 13.89
CA ALA A 476 -18.25 13.07 13.56
C ALA A 476 -18.55 13.18 12.05
N HIS A 477 -17.55 13.46 11.22
CA HIS A 477 -17.69 13.49 9.76
C HIS A 477 -17.37 12.14 9.10
N ASN A 478 -16.69 11.25 9.82
CA ASN A 478 -16.19 9.97 9.31
C ASN A 478 -17.15 8.82 9.67
N ILE A 479 -18.39 8.91 9.19
CA ILE A 479 -19.47 7.95 9.50
C ILE A 479 -19.46 6.72 8.59
N LEU A 480 -19.11 6.91 7.31
CA LEU A 480 -19.09 5.84 6.31
C LEU A 480 -17.70 5.23 6.15
N ASN A 481 -17.67 3.96 5.78
CA ASN A 481 -16.44 3.26 5.42
C ASN A 481 -16.07 3.57 3.95
N PRO A 482 -14.84 4.03 3.67
CA PRO A 482 -14.40 4.32 2.30
C PRO A 482 -14.45 3.13 1.32
N LYS A 483 -14.45 1.89 1.82
CA LYS A 483 -14.38 0.68 0.97
C LYS A 483 -15.70 0.36 0.25
N ASP A 484 -16.84 0.59 0.90
CA ASP A 484 -18.17 0.15 0.47
C ASP A 484 -19.27 1.22 0.67
N GLY A 485 -18.98 2.31 1.38
CA GLY A 485 -19.95 3.36 1.68
C GLY A 485 -20.97 2.99 2.74
N ARG A 486 -20.77 1.87 3.47
CA ARG A 486 -21.65 1.48 4.59
C ARG A 486 -21.19 2.17 5.88
N PRO A 487 -22.10 2.41 6.85
CA PRO A 487 -21.71 3.03 8.12
C PRO A 487 -20.69 2.19 8.89
N VAL A 488 -19.56 2.80 9.28
CA VAL A 488 -18.55 2.17 10.15
C VAL A 488 -18.88 2.34 11.63
N VAL A 489 -19.49 3.48 11.99
CA VAL A 489 -19.89 3.83 13.38
C VAL A 489 -21.26 3.26 13.73
N THR A 490 -21.43 1.94 13.59
CA THR A 490 -22.64 1.26 14.07
C THR A 490 -22.50 0.90 15.54
N PRO A 491 -23.57 1.00 16.36
CA PRO A 491 -23.55 0.49 17.73
C PRO A 491 -23.11 -0.99 17.77
N THR A 492 -22.30 -1.34 18.76
CA THR A 492 -21.75 -2.69 18.95
C THR A 492 -21.98 -3.19 20.37
N GLN A 493 -21.90 -4.52 20.55
CA GLN A 493 -21.94 -5.18 21.86
C GLN A 493 -23.15 -4.70 22.71
N ASP A 494 -22.89 -4.12 23.88
CA ASP A 494 -23.89 -3.76 24.88
C ASP A 494 -24.92 -2.76 24.36
N MET A 495 -24.53 -1.85 23.45
CA MET A 495 -25.46 -0.90 22.83
C MET A 495 -26.51 -1.62 21.97
N VAL A 496 -26.07 -2.67 21.25
CA VAL A 496 -26.97 -3.52 20.45
C VAL A 496 -27.85 -4.35 21.37
N LEU A 497 -27.26 -4.94 22.41
CA LEU A 497 -27.99 -5.79 23.35
C LEU A 497 -29.08 -5.00 24.08
N GLY A 498 -28.79 -3.78 24.52
CA GLY A 498 -29.77 -2.89 25.14
C GLY A 498 -30.89 -2.49 24.18
N SER A 499 -30.56 -2.20 22.91
CA SER A 499 -31.56 -1.88 21.88
C SER A 499 -32.44 -3.09 21.54
N TYR A 500 -31.85 -4.28 21.48
CA TYR A 500 -32.55 -5.55 21.23
C TYR A 500 -33.49 -5.87 22.39
N TYR A 501 -32.99 -5.82 23.63
CA TYR A 501 -33.80 -6.04 24.83
C TYR A 501 -34.94 -5.03 24.91
N LEU A 502 -34.67 -3.75 24.61
CA LEU A 502 -35.72 -2.73 24.61
C LEU A 502 -36.82 -2.99 23.57
N THR A 503 -36.52 -3.64 22.44
CA THR A 503 -37.47 -3.80 21.32
C THR A 503 -38.09 -5.21 21.21
N VAL A 504 -37.61 -6.18 21.99
CA VAL A 504 -38.16 -7.53 22.04
C VAL A 504 -39.59 -7.50 22.60
N GLU A 505 -40.43 -8.35 22.05
CA GLU A 505 -41.82 -8.49 22.47
C GLU A 505 -41.99 -9.82 23.20
N GLN A 506 -42.70 -9.78 24.32
CA GLN A 506 -43.09 -10.99 25.03
C GLN A 506 -44.37 -11.53 24.36
N PRO A 507 -44.36 -12.79 23.87
CA PRO A 507 -45.57 -13.40 23.32
C PRO A 507 -46.70 -13.39 24.36
N THR A 508 -47.90 -13.00 23.95
CA THR A 508 -49.10 -13.05 24.79
C THR A 508 -50.22 -13.75 24.06
N ASP A 509 -50.99 -14.56 24.79
CA ASP A 509 -52.19 -15.24 24.29
C ASP A 509 -53.43 -14.33 24.34
N LYS A 510 -53.30 -13.10 24.86
CA LYS A 510 -54.41 -12.15 24.97
C LYS A 510 -54.79 -11.59 23.60
N PRO A 511 -56.09 -11.54 23.25
CA PRO A 511 -56.55 -10.91 22.02
C PRO A 511 -56.31 -9.39 22.04
N ASP A 512 -56.12 -8.79 20.86
CA ASP A 512 -55.83 -7.34 20.70
C ASP A 512 -56.87 -6.43 21.37
N THR A 513 -58.11 -6.91 21.57
CA THR A 513 -59.19 -6.17 22.25
C THR A 513 -58.90 -5.91 23.73
N GLU A 514 -58.16 -6.80 24.38
CA GLU A 514 -57.81 -6.80 25.81
C GLU A 514 -56.46 -6.13 26.11
N LEU A 515 -55.72 -5.73 25.07
CA LEU A 515 -54.48 -4.97 25.23
C LEU A 515 -54.76 -3.58 25.78
N ARG A 516 -53.86 -3.09 26.64
CA ARG A 516 -53.92 -1.72 27.18
C ARG A 516 -53.80 -0.72 26.03
N LYS A 517 -54.64 0.33 26.09
CA LYS A 517 -54.75 1.36 25.06
C LYS A 517 -54.29 2.69 25.63
N PHE A 518 -53.35 3.33 24.95
CA PHE A 518 -52.85 4.65 25.33
C PHE A 518 -53.18 5.69 24.25
N SER A 519 -53.44 6.91 24.70
CA SER A 519 -53.78 8.06 23.85
C SER A 519 -52.57 8.58 23.06
N GLY A 520 -51.36 8.40 23.58
CA GLY A 520 -50.11 8.82 22.95
C GLY A 520 -48.86 8.20 23.59
N VAL A 521 -47.69 8.56 23.04
CA VAL A 521 -46.38 8.02 23.46
C VAL A 521 -46.06 8.39 24.91
N GLU A 522 -46.30 9.64 25.31
CA GLU A 522 -45.98 10.14 26.65
C GLU A 522 -46.75 9.40 27.75
N GLU A 523 -48.03 9.10 27.53
CA GLU A 523 -48.86 8.36 28.48
C GLU A 523 -48.35 6.92 28.69
N ALA A 524 -47.96 6.24 27.61
CA ALA A 524 -47.41 4.89 27.69
C ALA A 524 -46.06 4.87 28.43
N VAL A 525 -45.20 5.86 28.16
CA VAL A 525 -43.90 6.00 28.86
C VAL A 525 -44.10 6.36 30.34
N TYR A 526 -45.07 7.22 30.65
CA TYR A 526 -45.45 7.54 32.02
C TYR A 526 -45.97 6.30 32.77
N ALA A 527 -46.82 5.50 32.13
CA ALA A 527 -47.32 4.24 32.70
C ALA A 527 -46.18 3.25 32.98
N TYR A 528 -45.16 3.17 32.11
CA TYR A 528 -43.96 2.38 32.39
C TYR A 528 -43.19 2.91 33.62
N HIS A 529 -43.00 4.23 33.73
CA HIS A 529 -42.34 4.82 34.89
C HIS A 529 -43.13 4.64 36.19
N ALA A 530 -44.46 4.59 36.12
CA ALA A 530 -45.34 4.27 37.24
C ALA A 530 -45.33 2.76 37.61
N GLY A 531 -44.73 1.91 36.79
CA GLY A 531 -44.70 0.45 37.00
C GLY A 531 -45.98 -0.28 36.56
N GLU A 532 -46.86 0.39 35.82
CA GLU A 532 -48.15 -0.14 35.37
C GLU A 532 -48.04 -1.06 34.15
N VAL A 533 -47.03 -0.86 33.31
CA VAL A 533 -46.74 -1.69 32.13
C VAL A 533 -45.26 -2.04 32.06
N THR A 534 -44.95 -3.19 31.48
CA THR A 534 -43.55 -3.60 31.25
C THR A 534 -43.04 -3.15 29.88
N LEU A 535 -41.73 -3.25 29.64
CA LEU A 535 -41.11 -2.86 28.36
C LEU A 535 -41.59 -3.73 27.19
N HIS A 536 -41.81 -5.02 27.43
CA HIS A 536 -42.07 -6.02 26.38
C HIS A 536 -43.56 -6.36 26.22
N GLU A 537 -44.43 -5.80 27.06
CA GLU A 537 -45.87 -5.99 26.99
C GLU A 537 -46.43 -5.30 25.72
N PRO A 538 -47.24 -6.00 24.92
CA PRO A 538 -47.88 -5.41 23.75
C PRO A 538 -48.98 -4.42 24.15
N VAL A 539 -48.98 -3.26 23.51
CA VAL A 539 -49.89 -2.14 23.78
C VAL A 539 -50.42 -1.57 22.46
N ILE A 540 -51.62 -0.99 22.49
CA ILE A 540 -52.19 -0.28 21.34
C ILE A 540 -52.08 1.22 21.60
N ILE A 541 -51.49 1.93 20.66
CA ILE A 541 -51.35 3.39 20.75
C ILE A 541 -51.94 4.08 19.53
N ARG A 542 -52.28 5.37 19.70
CA ARG A 542 -52.68 6.23 18.60
C ARG A 542 -51.48 7.07 18.13
N LEU A 543 -50.98 6.78 16.93
CA LEU A 543 -49.89 7.52 16.26
C LEU A 543 -50.43 8.11 14.96
N ASN A 544 -50.31 9.42 14.77
CA ASN A 544 -50.75 10.13 13.55
C ASN A 544 -52.20 9.79 13.11
N GLY A 545 -53.10 9.60 14.08
CA GLY A 545 -54.50 9.26 13.83
C GLY A 545 -54.81 7.77 13.64
N GLN A 546 -53.80 6.91 13.43
CA GLN A 546 -53.96 5.47 13.28
C GLN A 546 -53.68 4.71 14.59
N ARG A 547 -54.37 3.59 14.80
CA ARG A 547 -54.13 2.68 15.93
C ARG A 547 -53.08 1.65 15.53
N ILE A 548 -51.96 1.61 16.24
CA ILE A 548 -50.83 0.72 15.95
C ILE A 548 -50.58 -0.16 17.17
N ARG A 549 -50.44 -1.48 16.96
CA ARG A 549 -49.96 -2.43 17.98
C ARG A 549 -48.44 -2.36 18.06
N THR A 550 -47.90 -2.08 19.23
CA THR A 550 -46.45 -1.96 19.48
C THR A 550 -46.11 -2.38 20.91
N THR A 551 -44.89 -2.12 21.38
CA THR A 551 -44.49 -2.32 22.78
C THR A 551 -44.01 -1.01 23.39
N THR A 552 -44.09 -0.86 24.71
CA THR A 552 -43.62 0.33 25.41
C THR A 552 -42.12 0.57 25.18
N GLY A 553 -41.34 -0.50 25.08
CA GLY A 553 -39.92 -0.40 24.77
C GLY A 553 -39.62 0.10 23.35
N ARG A 554 -40.38 -0.35 22.33
CA ARG A 554 -40.27 0.21 20.96
C ARG A 554 -40.59 1.70 20.93
N LEU A 555 -41.53 2.17 21.75
CA LEU A 555 -41.84 3.60 21.85
C LEU A 555 -40.68 4.43 22.38
N ILE A 556 -40.05 3.96 23.45
CA ILE A 556 -38.88 4.60 24.06
C ILE A 556 -37.72 4.64 23.06
N PHE A 557 -37.48 3.54 22.33
CA PHE A 557 -36.43 3.48 21.31
C PHE A 557 -36.63 4.55 20.23
N ASN A 558 -37.86 4.72 19.74
CA ASN A 558 -38.15 5.71 18.70
C ASN A 558 -37.95 7.16 19.16
N GLN A 559 -37.92 7.47 20.46
CA GLN A 559 -37.61 8.81 20.96
C GLN A 559 -36.16 9.24 20.71
N ALA A 560 -35.23 8.29 20.52
CA ALA A 560 -33.84 8.61 20.15
C ALA A 560 -33.66 8.90 18.66
N LEU A 561 -34.67 8.60 17.83
CA LEU A 561 -34.62 8.76 16.40
C LEU A 561 -35.17 10.13 15.98
N PRO A 562 -34.59 10.78 14.95
CA PRO A 562 -35.19 11.93 14.31
C PRO A 562 -36.58 11.61 13.71
N PRO A 563 -37.55 12.52 13.80
CA PRO A 563 -38.92 12.28 13.34
C PRO A 563 -39.02 11.96 11.83
N GLU A 564 -38.05 12.41 11.02
CA GLU A 564 -38.00 12.20 9.57
C GLU A 564 -37.76 10.73 9.17
N LEU A 565 -37.27 9.88 10.07
CA LEU A 565 -37.03 8.47 9.76
C LEU A 565 -38.28 7.60 9.79
N GLY A 566 -39.36 8.08 10.41
CA GLY A 566 -40.58 7.34 10.67
C GLY A 566 -40.49 6.44 11.92
N PHE A 567 -41.57 5.71 12.20
CA PHE A 567 -41.70 4.84 13.37
C PHE A 567 -41.26 3.41 13.06
N TYR A 568 -40.32 2.88 13.84
CA TYR A 568 -39.83 1.50 13.73
C TYR A 568 -40.57 0.58 14.71
N ASN A 569 -41.26 -0.44 14.17
CA ASN A 569 -42.08 -1.37 14.95
C ASN A 569 -41.64 -2.84 14.80
N GLU A 570 -40.34 -3.08 14.82
CA GLU A 570 -39.75 -4.43 14.73
C GLU A 570 -38.67 -4.62 15.81
N VAL A 571 -38.14 -5.84 15.91
CA VAL A 571 -37.02 -6.13 16.82
C VAL A 571 -35.72 -5.60 16.21
N ILE A 572 -35.03 -4.75 16.96
CA ILE A 572 -33.87 -4.01 16.48
C ILE A 572 -32.58 -4.69 16.96
N GLY A 573 -31.96 -5.47 16.06
CA GLY A 573 -30.61 -6.02 16.24
C GLY A 573 -29.53 -5.21 15.53
N LYS A 574 -28.32 -5.76 15.45
CA LYS A 574 -27.17 -5.10 14.80
C LYS A 574 -27.43 -4.72 13.33
N LYS A 575 -28.09 -5.59 12.56
CA LYS A 575 -28.36 -5.37 11.13
C LYS A 575 -29.32 -4.20 10.92
N GLN A 576 -30.42 -4.18 11.67
CA GLN A 576 -31.43 -3.12 11.63
C GLN A 576 -30.83 -1.77 12.06
N LEU A 577 -30.02 -1.73 13.13
CA LEU A 577 -29.31 -0.51 13.52
C LEU A 577 -28.42 0.04 12.40
N GLY A 578 -27.69 -0.84 11.69
CA GLY A 578 -26.90 -0.43 10.53
C GLY A 578 -27.75 0.21 9.42
N GLN A 579 -28.93 -0.35 9.13
CA GLN A 579 -29.87 0.20 8.15
C GLN A 579 -30.45 1.55 8.58
N ILE A 580 -30.80 1.71 9.86
CA ILE A 580 -31.29 2.98 10.44
C ILE A 580 -30.21 4.06 10.31
N VAL A 581 -28.97 3.76 10.66
CA VAL A 581 -27.84 4.70 10.53
C VAL A 581 -27.61 5.08 9.07
N ALA A 582 -27.64 4.12 8.15
CA ALA A 582 -27.49 4.39 6.72
C ALA A 582 -28.64 5.25 6.16
N LYS A 583 -29.89 5.04 6.63
CA LYS A 583 -31.05 5.86 6.22
C LYS A 583 -30.95 7.29 6.78
N CYS A 584 -30.57 7.44 8.06
CA CYS A 584 -30.37 8.74 8.71
C CYS A 584 -29.29 9.56 8.01
N PHE A 585 -28.15 8.95 7.71
CA PHE A 585 -27.06 9.61 7.00
C PHE A 585 -27.51 10.14 5.64
N ARG A 586 -28.26 9.34 4.88
CA ARG A 586 -28.74 9.71 3.54
C ARG A 586 -29.72 10.88 3.56
N LEU A 587 -30.63 10.90 4.53
CA LEU A 587 -31.69 11.93 4.60
C LEU A 587 -31.24 13.21 5.29
N LEU A 588 -30.47 13.10 6.38
CA LEU A 588 -30.20 14.21 7.31
C LEU A 588 -28.70 14.57 7.41
N GLY A 589 -27.81 13.78 6.81
CA GLY A 589 -26.36 14.04 6.77
C GLY A 589 -25.63 13.77 8.09
N ASN A 590 -24.41 14.29 8.21
CA ASN A 590 -23.47 13.95 9.28
C ASN A 590 -23.94 14.37 10.69
N SER A 591 -24.34 15.63 10.85
CA SER A 591 -24.61 16.21 12.18
C SER A 591 -25.78 15.51 12.88
N ALA A 592 -26.91 15.34 12.19
CA ALA A 592 -28.08 14.68 12.75
C ALA A 592 -27.80 13.19 13.05
N THR A 593 -27.03 12.52 12.18
CA THR A 593 -26.64 11.12 12.39
C THR A 593 -25.74 10.97 13.61
N ALA A 594 -24.77 11.86 13.82
CA ALA A 594 -23.90 11.85 14.99
C ALA A 594 -24.70 12.04 16.30
N THR A 595 -25.66 12.97 16.32
CA THR A 595 -26.56 13.19 17.47
C THR A 595 -27.44 11.97 17.74
N MET A 596 -28.02 11.38 16.69
CA MET A 596 -28.81 10.14 16.81
C MET A 596 -27.96 9.01 17.39
N LEU A 597 -26.73 8.83 16.92
CA LEU A 597 -25.80 7.80 17.41
C LEU A 597 -25.46 7.99 18.89
N ASP A 598 -25.22 9.22 19.34
CA ASP A 598 -25.00 9.53 20.75
C ASP A 598 -26.25 9.22 21.61
N ASN A 599 -27.46 9.50 21.10
CA ASN A 599 -28.71 9.16 21.78
C ASN A 599 -28.92 7.64 21.87
N ILE A 600 -28.72 6.92 20.77
CA ILE A 600 -28.83 5.45 20.72
C ILE A 600 -27.80 4.82 21.66
N LYS A 601 -26.56 5.30 21.69
CA LYS A 601 -25.54 4.86 22.64
C LYS A 601 -26.02 5.02 24.08
N LYS A 602 -26.52 6.20 24.45
CA LYS A 602 -26.98 6.50 25.81
C LYS A 602 -28.15 5.60 26.22
N GLN A 603 -29.15 5.45 25.35
CA GLN A 603 -30.27 4.54 25.61
C GLN A 603 -29.81 3.09 25.70
N GLY A 604 -28.99 2.62 24.74
CA GLY A 604 -28.47 1.27 24.68
C GLY A 604 -27.73 0.87 25.96
N PHE A 605 -26.82 1.72 26.47
CA PHE A 605 -26.16 1.46 27.75
C PHE A 605 -27.13 1.47 28.93
N THR A 606 -28.02 2.47 29.00
CA THR A 606 -28.99 2.58 30.11
C THR A 606 -29.87 1.33 30.22
N TYR A 607 -30.45 0.88 29.10
CA TYR A 607 -31.34 -0.26 29.09
C TYR A 607 -30.61 -1.60 29.15
N SER A 608 -29.37 -1.69 28.65
CA SER A 608 -28.51 -2.86 28.88
C SER A 608 -28.21 -3.06 30.37
N THR A 609 -27.87 -1.97 31.09
CA THR A 609 -27.65 -2.03 32.54
C THR A 609 -28.93 -2.39 33.30
N ARG A 610 -30.09 -1.80 32.93
CA ARG A 610 -31.38 -2.11 33.57
C ARG A 610 -31.85 -3.53 33.31
N ALA A 611 -31.54 -4.08 32.14
CA ALA A 611 -31.88 -5.46 31.81
C ALA A 611 -31.19 -6.48 32.73
N GLY A 612 -30.06 -6.11 33.35
CA GLY A 612 -29.35 -6.98 34.29
C GLY A 612 -28.87 -8.28 33.65
N ILE A 613 -28.56 -8.25 32.35
CA ILE A 613 -28.19 -9.45 31.60
C ILE A 613 -26.88 -10.01 32.16
N THR A 614 -26.92 -11.28 32.54
CA THR A 614 -25.80 -12.02 33.11
C THR A 614 -25.58 -13.30 32.31
N VAL A 615 -24.46 -13.97 32.52
CA VAL A 615 -24.20 -15.31 31.98
C VAL A 615 -23.85 -16.25 33.12
N GLY A 616 -24.75 -17.17 33.40
CA GLY A 616 -24.57 -18.25 34.35
C GLY A 616 -24.26 -19.56 33.65
N VAL A 617 -23.68 -20.50 34.41
CA VAL A 617 -23.58 -21.88 33.93
C VAL A 617 -24.98 -22.41 33.62
N THR A 618 -26.01 -22.15 34.44
CA THR A 618 -27.39 -22.61 34.20
C THR A 618 -27.99 -22.20 32.85
N ASP A 619 -27.52 -21.11 32.24
CA ASP A 619 -28.05 -20.60 30.96
C ASP A 619 -27.58 -21.45 29.76
N ILE A 620 -26.49 -22.21 29.93
CA ILE A 620 -25.93 -23.09 28.90
C ILE A 620 -26.61 -24.46 28.99
N VAL A 621 -27.76 -24.61 28.33
CA VAL A 621 -28.56 -25.85 28.38
C VAL A 621 -28.07 -26.84 27.31
N VAL A 622 -27.71 -28.06 27.73
CA VAL A 622 -27.35 -29.16 26.82
C VAL A 622 -28.63 -29.88 26.38
N PRO A 623 -28.87 -30.08 25.08
CA PRO A 623 -30.05 -30.77 24.59
C PRO A 623 -30.03 -32.25 25.00
N LYS A 624 -31.17 -32.77 25.48
CA LYS A 624 -31.27 -34.17 25.92
C LYS A 624 -31.15 -35.13 24.75
N GLU A 625 -31.59 -34.72 23.55
CA GLU A 625 -31.49 -35.50 22.32
C GLU A 625 -30.05 -35.77 21.90
N LYS A 626 -29.07 -35.00 22.40
CA LYS A 626 -27.64 -35.15 22.06
C LYS A 626 -27.15 -36.58 22.25
N ILE A 627 -27.48 -37.21 23.38
CA ILE A 627 -26.99 -38.55 23.71
C ILE A 627 -27.48 -39.57 22.68
N GLN A 628 -28.77 -39.48 22.32
CA GLN A 628 -29.40 -40.36 21.34
C GLN A 628 -28.77 -40.18 19.94
N LEU A 629 -28.54 -38.94 19.51
CA LEU A 629 -27.91 -38.63 18.23
C LEU A 629 -26.47 -39.15 18.14
N LEU A 630 -25.70 -39.06 19.23
CA LEU A 630 -24.34 -39.59 19.28
C LEU A 630 -24.30 -41.12 19.21
N GLU A 631 -25.21 -41.80 19.92
CA GLU A 631 -25.33 -43.27 19.87
C GLU A 631 -25.74 -43.77 18.48
N GLU A 632 -26.62 -43.05 17.79
CA GLU A 632 -27.01 -43.36 16.41
C GLU A 632 -25.82 -43.21 15.44
N ALA A 633 -25.05 -42.13 15.59
CA ALA A 633 -23.85 -41.89 14.79
C ALA A 633 -22.79 -42.98 15.01
N ASP A 634 -22.54 -43.38 16.26
CA ASP A 634 -21.58 -44.45 16.58
C ASP A 634 -22.00 -45.78 15.94
N LYS A 635 -23.29 -46.13 15.97
CA LYS A 635 -23.81 -47.33 15.29
C LYS A 635 -23.66 -47.26 13.78
N GLN A 636 -23.82 -46.08 13.18
CA GLN A 636 -23.61 -45.89 11.73
C GLN A 636 -22.13 -46.05 11.36
N VAL A 637 -21.22 -45.48 12.15
CA VAL A 637 -19.77 -45.64 11.97
C VAL A 637 -19.36 -47.11 12.10
N GLU A 638 -19.86 -47.83 13.09
CA GLU A 638 -19.58 -49.26 13.27
C GLU A 638 -20.06 -50.10 12.06
N ARG A 639 -21.21 -49.76 11.46
CA ARG A 639 -21.67 -50.42 10.22
C ARG A 639 -20.72 -50.17 9.05
N ILE A 640 -20.25 -48.93 8.88
CA ILE A 640 -19.28 -48.57 7.83
C ILE A 640 -17.96 -49.30 8.06
N GLU A 641 -17.49 -49.38 9.30
CA GLU A 641 -16.26 -50.10 9.65
C GLU A 641 -16.39 -51.60 9.41
N ASN A 642 -17.55 -52.19 9.69
CA ASN A 642 -17.84 -53.59 9.36
C ASN A 642 -17.88 -53.86 7.85
N GLN A 643 -18.42 -52.93 7.04
CA GLN A 643 -18.36 -53.02 5.58
C GLN A 643 -16.92 -52.98 5.07
N PHE A 644 -16.10 -52.11 5.63
CA PHE A 644 -14.68 -52.03 5.31
C PHE A 644 -13.92 -53.31 5.69
N ARG A 645 -14.14 -53.84 6.90
CA ARG A 645 -13.53 -55.12 7.35
C ARG A 645 -13.95 -56.32 6.48
N ARG A 646 -15.14 -56.26 5.88
CA ARG A 646 -15.64 -57.26 4.92
C ARG A 646 -15.12 -57.04 3.49
N GLY A 647 -14.35 -55.98 3.24
CA GLY A 647 -13.81 -55.64 1.93
C GLY A 647 -14.84 -55.08 0.94
N LEU A 648 -15.99 -54.59 1.40
CA LEU A 648 -17.05 -54.05 0.54
C LEU A 648 -16.81 -52.61 0.09
N ILE A 649 -15.97 -51.87 0.83
CA ILE A 649 -15.61 -50.48 0.56
C ILE A 649 -14.09 -50.32 0.74
N THR A 650 -13.53 -49.31 0.08
CA THR A 650 -12.13 -48.92 0.22
C THR A 650 -11.89 -48.08 1.49
N GLU A 651 -10.63 -47.91 1.87
CA GLU A 651 -10.26 -47.08 3.03
C GLU A 651 -10.61 -45.60 2.83
N GLU A 652 -10.50 -45.11 1.59
CA GLU A 652 -10.82 -43.72 1.26
C GLU A 652 -12.33 -43.46 1.29
N GLU A 653 -13.14 -44.42 0.80
CA GLU A 653 -14.60 -44.38 0.93
C GLU A 653 -15.03 -44.47 2.40
N ARG A 654 -14.42 -45.37 3.19
CA ARG A 654 -14.66 -45.48 4.64
C ARG A 654 -14.42 -44.13 5.32
N TYR A 655 -13.27 -43.51 5.06
CA TYR A 655 -12.90 -42.21 5.62
C TYR A 655 -13.93 -41.12 5.30
N GLN A 656 -14.33 -40.98 4.03
CA GLN A 656 -15.33 -39.98 3.61
C GLN A 656 -16.70 -40.23 4.23
N LEU A 657 -17.15 -41.48 4.28
CA LEU A 657 -18.44 -41.85 4.87
C LEU A 657 -18.47 -41.54 6.38
N VAL A 658 -17.41 -41.88 7.12
CA VAL A 658 -17.30 -41.57 8.55
C VAL A 658 -17.36 -40.06 8.81
N ILE A 659 -16.64 -39.26 8.01
CA ILE A 659 -16.70 -37.80 8.11
C ILE A 659 -18.11 -37.27 7.82
N GLY A 660 -18.77 -37.79 6.78
CA GLY A 660 -20.14 -37.43 6.41
C GLY A 660 -21.13 -37.65 7.56
N VAL A 661 -21.05 -38.80 8.25
CA VAL A 661 -21.87 -39.12 9.42
C VAL A 661 -21.67 -38.11 10.54
N TRP A 662 -20.42 -37.80 10.89
CA TRP A 662 -20.13 -36.88 11.99
C TRP A 662 -20.49 -35.42 11.68
N ASN A 663 -20.36 -34.98 10.43
CA ASN A 663 -20.82 -33.65 10.00
C ASN A 663 -22.33 -33.51 10.15
N LYS A 664 -23.09 -34.50 9.63
CA LYS A 664 -24.55 -34.52 9.75
C LYS A 664 -25.00 -34.53 11.22
N THR A 665 -24.37 -35.38 12.03
CA THR A 665 -24.67 -35.46 13.48
C THR A 665 -24.41 -34.13 14.18
N THR A 666 -23.32 -33.44 13.83
CA THR A 666 -23.00 -32.12 14.39
C THR A 666 -24.07 -31.08 14.04
N GLU A 667 -24.61 -31.09 12.83
CA GLU A 667 -25.72 -30.22 12.40
C GLU A 667 -27.02 -30.53 13.15
N ASP A 668 -27.35 -31.82 13.29
CA ASP A 668 -28.57 -32.24 13.97
C ASP A 668 -28.54 -31.91 15.47
N VAL A 669 -27.40 -32.08 16.13
CA VAL A 669 -27.16 -31.61 17.51
C VAL A 669 -27.31 -30.08 17.61
N THR A 670 -26.86 -29.34 16.59
CA THR A 670 -27.00 -27.87 16.56
C THR A 670 -28.47 -27.45 16.48
N LYS A 671 -29.28 -28.13 15.66
CA LYS A 671 -30.72 -27.87 15.55
C LYS A 671 -31.45 -28.17 16.86
N ALA A 672 -31.15 -29.32 17.48
CA ALA A 672 -31.73 -29.69 18.77
C ALA A 672 -31.39 -28.65 19.87
N LEU A 673 -30.15 -28.18 19.89
CA LEU A 673 -29.71 -27.13 20.81
C LEU A 673 -30.49 -25.83 20.64
N LEU A 674 -30.65 -25.35 19.40
CA LEU A 674 -31.38 -24.09 19.13
C LEU A 674 -32.86 -24.17 19.51
N ASN A 675 -33.49 -25.33 19.35
CA ASN A 675 -34.89 -25.54 19.74
C ASN A 675 -35.08 -25.58 21.26
N THR A 676 -34.02 -25.87 22.02
CA THR A 676 -34.07 -25.98 23.49
C THR A 676 -33.93 -24.63 24.20
N LEU A 677 -33.28 -23.65 23.56
CA LEU A 677 -32.99 -22.35 24.17
C LEU A 677 -34.20 -21.41 24.11
N ASP A 678 -34.57 -20.85 25.26
CA ASP A 678 -35.61 -19.81 25.35
C ASP A 678 -35.15 -18.49 24.69
N ARG A 679 -36.10 -17.70 24.18
CA ARG A 679 -35.83 -16.41 23.54
C ARG A 679 -35.24 -15.37 24.49
N PHE A 680 -35.58 -15.44 25.78
CA PHE A 680 -35.03 -14.56 26.82
C PHE A 680 -33.77 -15.14 27.50
N ASN A 681 -33.26 -16.28 27.04
CA ASN A 681 -31.98 -16.78 27.51
C ASN A 681 -30.86 -15.78 27.15
N PRO A 682 -30.01 -15.36 28.10
CA PRO A 682 -28.94 -14.39 27.85
C PRO A 682 -27.99 -14.76 26.71
N VAL A 683 -27.56 -16.02 26.64
CA VAL A 683 -26.63 -16.53 25.62
C VAL A 683 -27.30 -16.49 24.25
N TYR A 684 -28.59 -16.84 24.19
CA TYR A 684 -29.37 -16.77 22.97
C TYR A 684 -29.58 -15.32 22.51
N MET A 685 -29.94 -14.40 23.41
CA MET A 685 -30.11 -12.98 23.10
C MET A 685 -28.80 -12.34 22.58
N MET A 686 -27.65 -12.64 23.20
CA MET A 686 -26.35 -12.10 22.76
C MET A 686 -26.00 -12.51 21.32
N ALA A 687 -26.27 -13.77 20.95
CA ALA A 687 -25.96 -14.27 19.61
C ALA A 687 -26.99 -13.85 18.56
N THR A 688 -28.29 -13.86 18.88
CA THR A 688 -29.36 -13.50 17.93
C THR A 688 -29.45 -12.00 17.67
N SER A 689 -29.21 -11.17 18.69
CA SER A 689 -29.10 -9.70 18.51
C SER A 689 -27.91 -9.30 17.63
N GLY A 690 -26.90 -10.19 17.51
CA GLY A 690 -25.64 -9.89 16.86
C GLY A 690 -24.70 -9.00 17.70
N ALA A 691 -24.99 -8.84 19.00
CA ALA A 691 -24.16 -8.08 19.93
C ALA A 691 -22.79 -8.73 20.11
N ARG A 692 -22.77 -10.02 20.47
CA ARG A 692 -21.55 -10.82 20.58
C ARG A 692 -21.89 -12.31 20.50
N GLY A 693 -21.07 -13.01 19.73
CA GLY A 693 -21.16 -14.46 19.59
C GLY A 693 -21.93 -14.91 18.35
N ASN A 694 -21.81 -16.19 18.02
CA ASN A 694 -22.52 -16.81 16.91
C ASN A 694 -23.05 -18.21 17.28
N ILE A 695 -23.92 -18.76 16.44
CA ILE A 695 -24.53 -20.10 16.66
C ILE A 695 -23.45 -21.19 16.77
N GLN A 696 -22.35 -21.09 16.02
CA GLN A 696 -21.26 -22.06 16.07
C GLN A 696 -20.55 -22.07 17.44
N GLN A 697 -20.40 -20.91 18.08
CA GLN A 697 -19.83 -20.80 19.43
C GLN A 697 -20.79 -21.35 20.49
N ILE A 698 -22.10 -21.09 20.36
CA ILE A 698 -23.13 -21.69 21.21
C ILE A 698 -23.09 -23.22 21.09
N ARG A 699 -22.95 -23.74 19.86
CA ARG A 699 -22.76 -25.18 19.60
C ARG A 699 -21.54 -25.74 20.32
N GLN A 700 -20.40 -25.05 20.30
CA GLN A 700 -19.20 -25.51 21.01
C GLN A 700 -19.35 -25.48 22.54
N LEU A 701 -20.16 -24.57 23.07
CA LEU A 701 -20.43 -24.45 24.51
C LEU A 701 -21.35 -25.57 25.03
N ALA A 702 -22.46 -25.84 24.32
CA ALA A 702 -23.55 -26.69 24.82
C ALA A 702 -23.88 -27.91 23.94
N GLY A 703 -23.50 -27.92 22.67
CA GLY A 703 -23.75 -29.01 21.74
C GLY A 703 -22.61 -30.03 21.77
N MET A 704 -21.75 -29.97 20.75
CA MET A 704 -20.50 -30.72 20.65
C MET A 704 -19.48 -29.88 19.88
N ARG A 705 -18.19 -30.14 20.05
CA ARG A 705 -17.17 -29.41 19.30
C ARG A 705 -17.06 -29.88 17.85
N GLY A 706 -17.21 -31.18 17.61
CA GLY A 706 -17.21 -31.79 16.28
C GLY A 706 -15.82 -32.23 15.80
N LEU A 707 -15.67 -32.33 14.48
CA LEU A 707 -14.42 -32.72 13.83
C LEU A 707 -13.35 -31.62 13.92
N MET A 708 -12.08 -32.03 13.95
CA MET A 708 -10.91 -31.14 13.98
C MET A 708 -9.98 -31.45 12.83
N ALA A 709 -9.32 -30.42 12.30
CA ALA A 709 -8.28 -30.59 11.29
C ALA A 709 -6.89 -30.68 11.93
N ASP A 710 -6.04 -31.52 11.36
CA ASP A 710 -4.62 -31.58 11.69
C ASP A 710 -3.84 -30.39 11.07
N PRO A 711 -2.52 -30.24 11.33
CA PRO A 711 -1.74 -29.17 10.73
C PRO A 711 -1.63 -29.24 9.20
N SER A 712 -1.84 -30.41 8.58
CA SER A 712 -1.85 -30.58 7.13
C SER A 712 -3.16 -30.16 6.48
N GLY A 713 -4.24 -30.03 7.27
CA GLY A 713 -5.59 -29.74 6.81
C GLY A 713 -6.46 -30.99 6.64
N ARG A 714 -5.95 -32.18 6.96
CA ARG A 714 -6.73 -33.42 6.96
C ARG A 714 -7.60 -33.48 8.21
N THR A 715 -8.87 -33.80 8.02
CA THR A 715 -9.81 -33.97 9.12
C THR A 715 -9.49 -35.24 9.91
N ILE A 716 -9.36 -35.10 11.23
CA ILE A 716 -9.15 -36.20 12.16
C ILE A 716 -10.48 -36.95 12.32
N GLU A 717 -10.45 -38.26 12.08
CA GLU A 717 -11.65 -39.11 12.07
C GLU A 717 -12.35 -39.20 13.42
N LEU A 718 -11.60 -39.05 14.51
CA LEU A 718 -12.12 -39.06 15.87
C LEU A 718 -12.67 -37.67 16.22
N PRO A 719 -14.00 -37.47 16.30
CA PRO A 719 -14.58 -36.19 16.66
C PRO A 719 -14.44 -35.93 18.16
N ILE A 720 -14.58 -34.67 18.55
CA ILE A 720 -14.75 -34.28 19.95
C ILE A 720 -16.26 -34.26 20.23
N LYS A 721 -16.72 -35.26 21.00
CA LYS A 721 -18.13 -35.47 21.34
C LYS A 721 -18.58 -34.56 22.49
N SER A 722 -17.63 -34.25 23.38
CA SER A 722 -17.85 -33.36 24.52
C SER A 722 -18.00 -31.91 24.09
N ASN A 723 -18.59 -31.09 24.96
CA ASN A 723 -18.64 -29.64 24.83
C ASN A 723 -17.89 -28.95 25.99
N PHE A 724 -17.73 -27.62 25.93
CA PHE A 724 -17.00 -26.90 26.98
C PHE A 724 -17.70 -26.91 28.35
N ARG A 725 -19.03 -27.06 28.39
CA ARG A 725 -19.77 -27.19 29.65
C ARG A 725 -19.48 -28.50 30.36
N GLU A 726 -19.49 -29.61 29.62
CA GLU A 726 -19.23 -30.96 30.14
C GLU A 726 -17.75 -31.16 30.49
N GLY A 727 -16.87 -30.42 29.82
CA GLY A 727 -15.41 -30.59 29.91
C GLY A 727 -14.91 -31.56 28.84
N LEU A 728 -13.63 -31.42 28.46
CA LEU A 728 -13.00 -32.26 27.43
C LEU A 728 -12.08 -33.28 28.08
N ALA A 729 -12.07 -34.50 27.54
CA ALA A 729 -11.05 -35.49 27.90
C ALA A 729 -9.65 -35.01 27.45
N VAL A 730 -8.59 -35.54 28.08
CA VAL A 730 -7.19 -35.17 27.76
C VAL A 730 -6.88 -35.34 26.27
N LEU A 731 -7.35 -36.44 25.66
CA LEU A 731 -7.16 -36.71 24.24
C LEU A 731 -7.92 -35.73 23.34
N GLU A 732 -9.19 -35.43 23.66
CA GLU A 732 -10.00 -34.46 22.93
C GLU A 732 -9.38 -33.05 23.00
N TYR A 733 -8.89 -32.67 24.18
CA TYR A 733 -8.20 -31.41 24.37
C TYR A 733 -6.91 -31.37 23.53
N PHE A 734 -6.10 -32.43 23.57
CA PHE A 734 -4.87 -32.54 22.77
C PHE A 734 -5.14 -32.41 21.27
N ILE A 735 -6.11 -33.16 20.72
CA ILE A 735 -6.53 -33.08 19.31
C ILE A 735 -6.85 -31.64 18.92
N SER A 736 -7.53 -30.92 19.80
CA SER A 736 -7.92 -29.55 19.52
C SER A 736 -6.78 -28.53 19.51
N THR A 737 -5.63 -28.87 20.12
CA THR A 737 -4.47 -27.98 20.15
C THR A 737 -3.83 -27.83 18.78
N HIS A 738 -3.96 -28.81 17.87
CA HIS A 738 -3.41 -28.75 16.52
C HIS A 738 -3.99 -27.58 15.72
N GLY A 739 -5.31 -27.51 15.64
CA GLY A 739 -6.03 -26.42 14.96
C GLY A 739 -5.78 -25.07 15.62
N ALA A 740 -5.81 -25.00 16.96
CA ALA A 740 -5.59 -23.75 17.70
C ALA A 740 -4.17 -23.19 17.52
N ARG A 741 -3.13 -24.04 17.58
CA ARG A 741 -1.73 -23.62 17.42
C ARG A 741 -1.45 -23.16 15.99
N LYS A 742 -1.95 -23.90 14.98
CA LYS A 742 -1.87 -23.47 13.58
C LYS A 742 -2.57 -22.12 13.38
N GLY A 743 -3.76 -21.98 13.97
CA GLY A 743 -4.50 -20.72 14.18
C GLY A 743 -3.61 -19.51 14.52
N LEU A 744 -2.97 -19.62 15.68
CA LEU A 744 -2.14 -18.56 16.25
C LEU A 744 -0.86 -18.32 15.42
N ALA A 745 -0.21 -19.38 14.94
CA ALA A 745 1.02 -19.27 14.15
C ALA A 745 0.78 -18.57 12.80
N ASP A 746 -0.27 -18.95 12.08
CA ASP A 746 -0.62 -18.33 10.80
C ASP A 746 -1.02 -16.86 10.97
N THR A 747 -1.74 -16.53 12.05
CA THR A 747 -2.10 -15.13 12.37
C THR A 747 -0.85 -14.28 12.59
N ALA A 748 0.13 -14.79 13.34
CA ALA A 748 1.38 -14.08 13.60
C ALA A 748 2.25 -13.90 12.33
N LEU A 749 2.31 -14.90 11.45
CA LEU A 749 3.13 -14.86 10.24
C LEU A 749 2.49 -14.02 9.12
N ARG A 750 1.21 -14.23 8.82
CA ARG A 750 0.54 -13.66 7.64
C ARG A 750 0.17 -12.19 7.78
N THR A 751 0.17 -11.64 8.99
CA THR A 751 -0.07 -10.20 9.23
C THR A 751 0.95 -9.33 8.49
N ALA A 752 2.21 -9.80 8.37
CA ALA A 752 3.24 -9.07 7.63
C ALA A 752 2.97 -9.04 6.11
N ASP A 753 2.38 -10.10 5.56
CA ASP A 753 2.13 -10.25 4.12
C ASP A 753 1.01 -9.32 3.65
N SER A 754 -0.10 -9.23 4.40
CA SER A 754 -1.18 -8.27 4.09
C SER A 754 -0.70 -6.81 4.11
N GLY A 755 0.13 -6.44 5.10
CA GLY A 755 0.75 -5.12 5.13
C GLY A 755 1.69 -4.87 3.93
N TYR A 756 2.39 -5.92 3.48
CA TYR A 756 3.24 -5.84 2.30
C TYR A 756 2.45 -5.73 0.98
N LEU A 757 1.33 -6.43 0.83
CA LEU A 757 0.42 -6.26 -0.31
C LEU A 757 -0.14 -4.84 -0.35
N THR A 758 -0.68 -4.34 0.77
CA THR A 758 -1.22 -2.97 0.87
C THR A 758 -0.18 -1.95 0.44
N ARG A 759 1.07 -2.12 0.87
CA ARG A 759 2.18 -1.28 0.44
C ARG A 759 2.39 -1.32 -1.08
N ARG A 760 2.43 -2.51 -1.69
CA ARG A 760 2.58 -2.65 -3.16
C ARG A 760 1.44 -1.97 -3.92
N LEU A 761 0.21 -2.07 -3.42
CA LEU A 761 -0.96 -1.41 -3.99
C LEU A 761 -0.87 0.12 -3.87
N VAL A 762 -0.40 0.63 -2.73
CA VAL A 762 -0.16 2.08 -2.55
C VAL A 762 0.92 2.57 -3.51
N ASP A 763 2.01 1.82 -3.64
CA ASP A 763 3.14 2.18 -4.49
C ASP A 763 2.77 2.27 -5.98
N VAL A 764 1.81 1.44 -6.45
CA VAL A 764 1.34 1.47 -7.84
C VAL A 764 0.29 2.56 -8.12
N ALA A 765 -0.51 2.94 -7.12
CA ALA A 765 -1.69 3.79 -7.33
C ALA A 765 -1.61 5.18 -6.71
N GLN A 766 -0.54 5.50 -5.98
CA GLN A 766 -0.37 6.79 -5.31
C GLN A 766 -0.47 8.03 -6.21
N ASP A 767 -0.21 7.92 -7.51
CA ASP A 767 -0.28 9.01 -8.48
C ASP A 767 -1.68 9.20 -9.06
N VAL A 768 -2.63 8.31 -8.74
CA VAL A 768 -4.02 8.38 -9.19
C VAL A 768 -4.82 9.32 -8.30
N ILE A 769 -4.97 10.55 -8.78
CA ILE A 769 -5.69 11.65 -8.14
C ILE A 769 -6.82 12.11 -9.07
N VAL A 770 -7.93 12.57 -8.52
CA VAL A 770 -8.98 13.22 -9.34
C VAL A 770 -8.49 14.60 -9.76
N ARG A 771 -8.28 14.84 -11.07
CA ARG A 771 -7.76 16.13 -11.56
C ARG A 771 -8.76 16.91 -12.41
N ASP A 772 -9.51 16.20 -13.23
CA ASP A 772 -10.41 16.78 -14.21
C ASP A 772 -11.87 16.58 -13.78
N ASP A 773 -12.76 17.49 -14.21
CA ASP A 773 -14.19 17.33 -13.97
C ASP A 773 -14.78 16.25 -14.91
N ASP A 774 -14.51 16.40 -16.21
CA ASP A 774 -14.85 15.44 -17.25
C ASP A 774 -13.65 15.23 -18.20
N CYS A 775 -13.39 13.98 -18.58
CA CYS A 775 -12.34 13.64 -19.54
C CYS A 775 -12.84 13.57 -20.99
N GLY A 776 -14.14 13.79 -21.22
CA GLY A 776 -14.74 13.78 -22.57
C GLY A 776 -14.73 12.40 -23.24
N THR A 777 -14.58 11.31 -22.47
CA THR A 777 -14.62 9.97 -23.06
C THR A 777 -16.02 9.64 -23.58
N THR A 778 -16.07 9.07 -24.78
CA THR A 778 -17.28 8.52 -25.41
C THR A 778 -17.42 7.01 -25.20
N THR A 779 -16.57 6.41 -24.36
CA THR A 779 -16.59 4.97 -24.09
C THR A 779 -16.76 4.66 -22.60
N GLY A 780 -17.69 3.76 -22.31
CA GLY A 780 -17.95 3.16 -21.00
C GLY A 780 -17.75 1.65 -20.99
N ILE A 781 -18.28 1.00 -19.95
CA ILE A 781 -18.35 -0.46 -19.80
C ILE A 781 -19.79 -0.90 -19.57
N TYR A 782 -20.15 -2.07 -20.08
CA TYR A 782 -21.40 -2.73 -19.73
C TYR A 782 -21.22 -3.44 -18.39
N VAL A 783 -22.18 -3.24 -17.50
CA VAL A 783 -22.20 -3.82 -16.16
C VAL A 783 -23.46 -4.65 -15.99
N ASP A 784 -23.27 -5.87 -15.52
CA ASP A 784 -24.26 -6.92 -15.32
C ASP A 784 -24.21 -7.46 -13.88
N GLU A 785 -25.03 -8.45 -13.56
CA GLU A 785 -24.97 -9.17 -12.28
C GLU A 785 -23.83 -10.20 -12.27
N ILE A 786 -22.98 -10.20 -11.24
CA ILE A 786 -21.89 -11.19 -11.14
C ILE A 786 -22.43 -12.46 -10.47
N LYS A 787 -22.38 -13.59 -11.20
CA LYS A 787 -22.85 -14.90 -10.74
C LYS A 787 -21.71 -15.92 -10.61
N ASP A 788 -21.82 -16.82 -9.65
CA ASP A 788 -21.03 -18.05 -9.56
C ASP A 788 -21.98 -19.26 -9.56
N GLY A 789 -22.11 -19.89 -10.73
CA GLY A 789 -23.18 -20.85 -10.97
C GLY A 789 -24.58 -20.21 -10.80
N PRO A 790 -25.47 -20.77 -9.96
CA PRO A 790 -26.80 -20.21 -9.71
C PRO A 790 -26.82 -19.06 -8.70
N GLU A 791 -25.74 -18.85 -7.93
CA GLU A 791 -25.70 -17.86 -6.85
C GLU A 791 -25.24 -16.49 -7.37
N ALA A 792 -25.99 -15.44 -7.07
CA ALA A 792 -25.59 -14.06 -7.34
C ALA A 792 -24.59 -13.60 -6.28
N ILE A 793 -23.34 -13.37 -6.67
CA ILE A 793 -22.31 -12.83 -5.79
C ILE A 793 -22.56 -11.34 -5.55
N GLU A 794 -22.89 -10.61 -6.61
CA GLU A 794 -23.08 -9.18 -6.55
C GLU A 794 -24.20 -8.73 -7.48
N SER A 795 -25.20 -8.09 -6.89
CA SER A 795 -26.39 -7.61 -7.59
C SER A 795 -26.09 -6.41 -8.48
N LEU A 796 -26.86 -6.26 -9.56
CA LEU A 796 -26.76 -5.11 -10.47
C LEU A 796 -26.93 -3.77 -9.72
N LEU A 797 -27.85 -3.73 -8.74
CA LEU A 797 -28.11 -2.54 -7.92
C LEU A 797 -26.85 -2.04 -7.22
N GLU A 798 -26.09 -2.92 -6.56
CA GLU A 798 -24.87 -2.52 -5.84
C GLU A 798 -23.78 -1.99 -6.79
N ARG A 799 -23.72 -2.49 -8.03
CA ARG A 799 -22.67 -2.12 -9.00
C ARG A 799 -22.91 -0.77 -9.68
N ILE A 800 -24.17 -0.41 -9.92
CA ILE A 800 -24.53 0.83 -10.65
C ILE A 800 -24.67 2.06 -9.74
N VAL A 801 -24.97 1.88 -8.45
CA VAL A 801 -25.20 3.00 -7.53
C VAL A 801 -23.96 3.90 -7.43
N GLY A 802 -24.18 5.21 -7.61
CA GLY A 802 -23.12 6.23 -7.56
C GLY A 802 -22.18 6.24 -8.76
N ARG A 803 -22.57 5.57 -9.86
CA ARG A 803 -21.90 5.63 -11.17
C ARG A 803 -22.67 6.56 -12.12
N TYR A 804 -22.04 6.93 -13.22
CA TYR A 804 -22.64 7.78 -14.25
C TYR A 804 -23.10 6.93 -15.43
N ALA A 805 -24.35 7.10 -15.86
CA ALA A 805 -24.87 6.48 -17.06
C ALA A 805 -24.14 7.03 -18.30
N MET A 806 -23.78 6.15 -19.23
CA MET A 806 -23.12 6.53 -20.47
C MET A 806 -24.13 6.88 -21.58
N GLU A 807 -25.26 6.18 -21.58
CA GLU A 807 -26.39 6.34 -22.50
C GLU A 807 -27.69 6.46 -21.70
N ASP A 808 -28.76 6.90 -22.36
CA ASP A 808 -30.08 6.98 -21.74
C ASP A 808 -30.60 5.57 -21.41
N VAL A 809 -30.97 5.34 -20.15
CA VAL A 809 -31.54 4.07 -19.71
C VAL A 809 -33.06 4.14 -19.85
N LEU A 810 -33.60 3.40 -20.80
CA LEU A 810 -35.04 3.40 -21.13
C LEU A 810 -35.76 2.23 -20.45
N HIS A 811 -36.99 2.47 -20.00
CA HIS A 811 -37.86 1.40 -19.53
C HIS A 811 -38.30 0.51 -20.73
N PRO A 812 -38.14 -0.83 -20.67
CA PRO A 812 -38.39 -1.71 -21.82
C PRO A 812 -39.81 -1.64 -22.38
N GLU A 813 -40.82 -1.50 -21.51
CA GLU A 813 -42.23 -1.46 -21.93
C GLU A 813 -42.76 -0.06 -22.25
N THR A 814 -42.45 0.95 -21.42
CA THR A 814 -43.03 2.31 -21.55
C THR A 814 -42.20 3.26 -22.41
N GLY A 815 -40.92 2.94 -22.64
CA GLY A 815 -39.98 3.84 -23.32
C GLY A 815 -39.62 5.10 -22.51
N GLU A 816 -40.03 5.20 -21.24
CA GLU A 816 -39.68 6.31 -20.36
C GLU A 816 -38.17 6.29 -20.05
N ILE A 817 -37.53 7.46 -20.08
CA ILE A 817 -36.14 7.60 -19.65
C ILE A 817 -36.07 7.49 -18.13
N LEU A 818 -35.50 6.39 -17.63
CA LEU A 818 -35.26 6.17 -16.21
C LEU A 818 -34.07 7.02 -15.71
N VAL A 819 -32.99 7.08 -16.51
CA VAL A 819 -31.78 7.87 -16.22
C VAL A 819 -31.23 8.43 -17.52
N GLN A 820 -30.87 9.72 -17.53
CA GLN A 820 -30.28 10.39 -18.69
C GLN A 820 -28.78 10.09 -18.83
N ALA A 821 -28.27 10.12 -20.06
CA ALA A 821 -26.85 10.03 -20.35
C ALA A 821 -26.07 11.13 -19.60
N GLY A 822 -25.02 10.73 -18.88
CA GLY A 822 -24.21 11.66 -18.08
C GLY A 822 -24.81 12.04 -16.73
N GLN A 823 -25.92 11.42 -16.30
CA GLN A 823 -26.49 11.56 -14.96
C GLN A 823 -25.90 10.53 -13.99
N GLU A 824 -25.76 10.91 -12.71
CA GLU A 824 -25.43 9.96 -11.62
C GLU A 824 -26.63 9.09 -11.29
N ILE A 825 -26.41 7.76 -11.24
CA ILE A 825 -27.42 6.77 -10.86
C ILE A 825 -27.54 6.77 -9.33
N THR A 826 -28.67 7.27 -8.82
CA THR A 826 -28.98 7.22 -7.37
C THR A 826 -29.55 5.86 -6.97
N GLU A 827 -29.69 5.60 -5.68
CA GLU A 827 -30.30 4.36 -5.16
C GLU A 827 -31.75 4.19 -5.65
N ASN A 828 -32.52 5.27 -5.74
CA ASN A 828 -33.89 5.22 -6.24
C ASN A 828 -33.92 4.89 -7.74
N ASP A 829 -33.02 5.49 -8.52
CA ASP A 829 -32.89 5.21 -9.94
C ASP A 829 -32.45 3.76 -10.18
N ALA A 830 -31.50 3.27 -9.39
CA ALA A 830 -31.04 1.89 -9.45
C ALA A 830 -32.16 0.89 -9.13
N SER A 831 -32.99 1.17 -8.12
CA SER A 831 -34.19 0.37 -7.83
C SER A 831 -35.16 0.34 -9.02
N ARG A 832 -35.45 1.50 -9.63
CA ARG A 832 -36.32 1.58 -10.83
C ARG A 832 -35.77 0.78 -12.01
N ILE A 833 -34.46 0.81 -12.24
CA ILE A 833 -33.79 0.05 -13.32
C ILE A 833 -33.97 -1.46 -13.12
N VAL A 834 -33.76 -1.94 -11.89
CA VAL A 834 -33.88 -3.37 -11.57
C VAL A 834 -35.34 -3.83 -11.61
N GLU A 835 -36.27 -3.01 -11.09
CA GLU A 835 -37.72 -3.28 -11.14
C GLU A 835 -38.24 -3.33 -12.59
N ALA A 836 -37.67 -2.53 -13.50
CA ALA A 836 -37.97 -2.55 -14.92
C ALA A 836 -37.42 -3.79 -15.66
N GLY A 837 -36.72 -4.70 -14.98
CA GLY A 837 -36.19 -5.94 -15.54
C GLY A 837 -34.94 -5.77 -16.42
N ILE A 838 -34.26 -4.62 -16.34
CA ILE A 838 -33.03 -4.34 -17.10
C ILE A 838 -31.87 -5.15 -16.50
N LYS A 839 -31.15 -5.90 -17.34
CA LYS A 839 -30.07 -6.80 -16.90
C LYS A 839 -28.66 -6.21 -17.03
N GLU A 840 -28.49 -5.26 -17.93
CA GLU A 840 -27.20 -4.65 -18.25
C GLU A 840 -27.35 -3.14 -18.38
N VAL A 841 -26.38 -2.39 -17.85
CA VAL A 841 -26.37 -0.93 -17.92
C VAL A 841 -25.01 -0.46 -18.43
N TYR A 842 -25.01 0.47 -19.38
CA TYR A 842 -23.78 1.07 -19.90
C TYR A 842 -23.37 2.27 -19.05
N ILE A 843 -22.24 2.15 -18.34
CA ILE A 843 -21.76 3.15 -17.38
C ILE A 843 -20.37 3.68 -17.72
N ARG A 844 -20.06 4.87 -17.21
CA ARG A 844 -18.68 5.37 -17.16
C ARG A 844 -17.89 4.64 -16.08
N SER A 845 -16.65 4.27 -16.42
CA SER A 845 -15.73 3.59 -15.51
C SER A 845 -14.36 4.26 -15.50
N VAL A 846 -13.61 4.00 -14.43
CA VAL A 846 -12.20 4.39 -14.32
C VAL A 846 -11.36 3.72 -15.40
N LEU A 847 -11.74 2.53 -15.87
CA LEU A 847 -11.00 1.78 -16.89
C LEU A 847 -10.93 2.52 -18.24
N THR A 848 -11.97 3.27 -18.61
CA THR A 848 -12.09 3.97 -19.91
C THR A 848 -11.81 5.47 -19.83
N CYS A 849 -11.35 5.97 -18.68
CA CYS A 849 -11.09 7.39 -18.48
C CYS A 849 -9.88 7.87 -19.32
N LYS A 850 -10.05 8.97 -20.06
CA LYS A 850 -9.00 9.57 -20.91
C LYS A 850 -8.13 10.63 -20.22
N SER A 851 -8.29 10.83 -18.90
CA SER A 851 -7.42 11.74 -18.13
C SER A 851 -5.98 11.20 -18.10
N ARG A 852 -5.02 12.03 -18.53
CA ARG A 852 -3.58 11.71 -18.61
C ARG A 852 -2.97 11.43 -17.23
N TYR A 853 -3.29 12.26 -16.24
CA TYR A 853 -2.72 12.18 -14.90
C TYR A 853 -3.83 11.93 -13.88
N GLY A 854 -4.18 10.66 -13.68
CA GLY A 854 -5.17 10.23 -12.71
C GLY A 854 -6.52 9.90 -13.36
N VAL A 855 -7.61 10.44 -12.80
CA VAL A 855 -8.98 10.19 -13.24
C VAL A 855 -9.82 11.47 -13.20
N CYS A 856 -10.92 11.51 -13.95
CA CYS A 856 -11.91 12.58 -13.84
C CYS A 856 -13.02 12.23 -12.84
N ARG A 857 -13.77 13.24 -12.39
CA ARG A 857 -14.86 13.05 -11.41
C ARG A 857 -15.96 12.14 -11.94
N LYS A 858 -16.41 12.34 -13.19
CA LYS A 858 -17.52 11.57 -13.76
C LYS A 858 -17.20 10.08 -14.00
N CYS A 859 -15.96 9.75 -14.37
CA CYS A 859 -15.54 8.34 -14.53
C CYS A 859 -15.38 7.62 -13.17
N TYR A 860 -15.06 8.34 -12.10
CA TYR A 860 -14.98 7.77 -10.75
C TYR A 860 -16.34 7.69 -10.04
N GLY A 861 -17.16 8.73 -10.22
CA GLY A 861 -18.48 8.89 -9.64
C GLY A 861 -18.45 9.34 -8.17
N ARG A 862 -19.32 8.73 -7.36
CA ARG A 862 -19.52 9.06 -5.95
C ARG A 862 -18.32 8.68 -5.07
N ASN A 863 -17.95 9.56 -4.15
CA ASN A 863 -17.03 9.27 -3.05
C ASN A 863 -17.78 8.49 -1.95
N LEU A 864 -17.38 7.25 -1.73
CA LEU A 864 -18.03 6.34 -0.79
C LEU A 864 -17.85 6.78 0.68
N ALA A 865 -16.81 7.56 0.99
CA ALA A 865 -16.58 8.03 2.34
C ALA A 865 -17.52 9.18 2.76
N THR A 866 -17.99 9.98 1.80
CA THR A 866 -18.84 11.17 2.06
C THR A 866 -20.26 11.02 1.54
N GLY A 867 -20.51 10.05 0.65
CA GLY A 867 -21.80 9.89 -0.01
C GLY A 867 -22.14 11.02 -1.00
N ARG A 868 -21.14 11.79 -1.46
CA ARG A 868 -21.30 12.87 -2.45
C ARG A 868 -20.40 12.62 -3.66
N MET A 869 -20.58 13.40 -4.73
CA MET A 869 -19.67 13.37 -5.87
C MET A 869 -18.22 13.61 -5.41
N VAL A 870 -17.27 12.89 -6.00
CA VAL A 870 -15.86 13.05 -5.64
C VAL A 870 -15.36 14.46 -5.97
N GLU A 871 -14.54 15.05 -5.10
CA GLU A 871 -13.97 16.38 -5.31
C GLU A 871 -12.63 16.31 -6.05
N ILE A 872 -12.28 17.40 -6.73
CA ILE A 872 -10.99 17.52 -7.41
C ILE A 872 -9.89 17.59 -6.35
N GLY A 873 -8.89 16.74 -6.48
CA GLY A 873 -7.79 16.57 -5.54
C GLY A 873 -7.92 15.36 -4.62
N GLU A 874 -9.02 14.61 -4.66
CA GLU A 874 -9.14 13.39 -3.86
C GLU A 874 -8.12 12.33 -4.34
N ALA A 875 -7.34 11.80 -3.41
CA ALA A 875 -6.32 10.78 -3.67
C ALA A 875 -6.93 9.37 -3.74
N VAL A 876 -7.79 9.16 -4.75
CA VAL A 876 -8.58 7.93 -4.91
C VAL A 876 -7.74 6.65 -5.05
N GLY A 877 -6.51 6.74 -5.58
CA GLY A 877 -5.61 5.60 -5.65
C GLY A 877 -5.13 5.10 -4.28
N ILE A 878 -4.89 6.01 -3.32
CA ILE A 878 -4.54 5.65 -1.94
C ILE A 878 -5.74 5.00 -1.24
N ILE A 879 -6.94 5.55 -1.45
CA ILE A 879 -8.18 5.02 -0.88
C ILE A 879 -8.44 3.62 -1.41
N ALA A 880 -8.29 3.41 -2.72
CA ALA A 880 -8.45 2.11 -3.36
C ALA A 880 -7.45 1.08 -2.82
N ALA A 881 -6.17 1.45 -2.74
CA ALA A 881 -5.12 0.56 -2.23
C ALA A 881 -5.37 0.13 -0.78
N GLN A 882 -5.79 1.06 0.09
CA GLN A 882 -6.14 0.76 1.48
C GLN A 882 -7.41 -0.09 1.59
N SER A 883 -8.42 0.19 0.76
CA SER A 883 -9.70 -0.53 0.77
C SER A 883 -9.56 -1.98 0.31
N ILE A 884 -8.59 -2.28 -0.56
CA ILE A 884 -8.22 -3.64 -0.96
C ILE A 884 -7.30 -4.29 0.08
N GLY A 885 -6.36 -3.52 0.63
CA GLY A 885 -5.33 -3.99 1.53
C GLY A 885 -5.81 -4.33 2.95
N GLU A 886 -6.64 -3.49 3.56
CA GLU A 886 -7.12 -3.66 4.95
C GLU A 886 -7.88 -4.97 5.13
N PRO A 887 -8.85 -5.33 4.26
CA PRO A 887 -9.52 -6.61 4.40
C PRO A 887 -8.59 -7.79 4.09
N GLY A 888 -7.45 -7.57 3.42
CA GLY A 888 -6.43 -8.60 3.22
C GLY A 888 -5.94 -9.24 4.52
N THR A 889 -5.90 -8.49 5.63
CA THR A 889 -5.56 -9.03 6.95
C THR A 889 -6.69 -9.93 7.44
N GLN A 890 -7.95 -9.56 7.17
CA GLN A 890 -9.12 -10.37 7.48
C GLN A 890 -9.21 -11.62 6.61
N LEU A 891 -8.85 -11.56 5.33
CA LEU A 891 -8.78 -12.71 4.42
C LEU A 891 -7.78 -13.75 4.91
N THR A 892 -6.62 -13.31 5.42
CA THR A 892 -5.66 -14.22 6.08
C THR A 892 -6.19 -14.80 7.38
N MET A 893 -7.03 -14.05 8.11
CA MET A 893 -7.68 -14.41 9.38
C MET A 893 -9.00 -15.20 9.24
N ARG A 894 -9.57 -15.35 8.04
CA ARG A 894 -10.81 -16.12 7.79
C ARG A 894 -10.63 -17.39 6.97
N THR A 895 -9.46 -17.59 6.34
CA THR A 895 -9.05 -18.90 5.81
C THR A 895 -9.06 -20.03 6.86
N PHE A 896 -9.27 -19.70 8.14
CA PHE A 896 -9.44 -20.62 9.26
C PHE A 896 -10.81 -21.31 9.34
N HIS A 897 -11.87 -20.74 8.74
CA HIS A 897 -13.22 -21.32 8.84
C HIS A 897 -13.55 -22.26 7.69
N THR A 898 -12.96 -22.05 6.51
CA THR A 898 -13.03 -22.97 5.37
C THR A 898 -11.81 -23.90 5.27
N GLY A 899 -10.69 -23.56 5.93
CA GLY A 899 -9.41 -24.27 5.86
C GLY A 899 -9.32 -25.55 6.69
N GLY A 900 -10.22 -26.48 6.42
CA GLY A 900 -10.19 -27.84 6.95
C GLY A 900 -10.94 -28.88 6.11
N VAL A 901 -11.44 -28.51 4.93
CA VAL A 901 -12.07 -29.46 4.00
C VAL A 901 -11.09 -29.72 2.88
N ALA A 902 -10.73 -30.98 2.68
CA ALA A 902 -10.04 -31.43 1.47
C ALA A 902 -10.90 -31.04 0.26
N GLY A 903 -10.52 -29.96 -0.44
CA GLY A 903 -11.26 -29.43 -1.59
C GLY A 903 -10.34 -28.61 -2.49
N ASP A 904 -10.48 -28.86 -3.80
CA ASP A 904 -9.85 -28.35 -5.03
C ASP A 904 -8.50 -27.63 -4.95
N ASP A 905 -7.58 -28.01 -5.85
CA ASP A 905 -6.20 -27.51 -6.05
C ASP A 905 -6.09 -26.01 -6.43
N ILE A 906 -7.17 -25.25 -6.23
CA ILE A 906 -7.31 -23.83 -6.53
C ILE A 906 -6.90 -23.01 -5.30
N THR A 907 -5.90 -22.15 -5.47
CA THR A 907 -5.49 -21.22 -4.40
C THR A 907 -6.67 -20.34 -3.94
N GLN A 908 -6.93 -20.27 -2.64
CA GLN A 908 -7.98 -19.43 -2.03
C GLN A 908 -7.41 -18.33 -1.13
N GLY A 909 -8.20 -17.28 -0.89
CA GLY A 909 -7.87 -16.20 0.04
C GLY A 909 -6.78 -15.24 -0.47
N LEU A 910 -5.94 -14.72 0.44
CA LEU A 910 -4.93 -13.70 0.11
C LEU A 910 -3.92 -14.14 -0.98
N PRO A 911 -3.36 -15.37 -0.98
CA PRO A 911 -2.42 -15.79 -2.02
C PRO A 911 -2.98 -15.69 -3.44
N ARG A 912 -4.28 -15.96 -3.62
CA ARG A 912 -4.96 -15.82 -4.90
C ARG A 912 -5.07 -14.37 -5.33
N VAL A 913 -5.44 -13.47 -4.41
CA VAL A 913 -5.46 -12.03 -4.67
C VAL A 913 -4.07 -11.51 -5.07
N GLU A 914 -3.01 -11.97 -4.38
CA GLU A 914 -1.64 -11.61 -4.76
C GLU A 914 -1.24 -12.15 -6.14
N GLU A 915 -1.64 -13.37 -6.48
CA GLU A 915 -1.39 -13.97 -7.79
C GLU A 915 -2.02 -13.16 -8.93
N LEU A 916 -3.29 -12.74 -8.74
CA LEU A 916 -4.05 -11.93 -9.68
C LEU A 916 -3.42 -10.54 -9.87
N PHE A 917 -3.12 -9.80 -8.79
CA PHE A 917 -2.53 -8.47 -8.90
C PHE A 917 -1.06 -8.48 -9.35
N GLU A 918 -0.31 -9.57 -9.11
CA GLU A 918 1.02 -9.73 -9.70
C GLU A 918 0.99 -10.27 -11.14
N ALA A 919 -0.20 -10.53 -11.69
CA ALA A 919 -0.42 -11.11 -13.02
C ALA A 919 0.49 -12.33 -13.25
N ARG A 920 0.59 -13.19 -12.23
CA ARG A 920 1.40 -14.42 -12.29
C ARG A 920 0.66 -15.49 -13.07
N LYS A 921 1.41 -16.44 -13.63
CA LYS A 921 0.82 -17.65 -14.20
C LYS A 921 0.25 -18.50 -13.07
N PRO A 922 -1.04 -18.87 -13.10
CA PRO A 922 -1.65 -19.63 -12.04
C PRO A 922 -1.14 -21.07 -11.99
N ARG A 923 -1.23 -21.69 -10.81
CA ARG A 923 -1.10 -23.15 -10.66
C ARG A 923 -2.41 -23.80 -11.09
N GLY A 924 -2.35 -24.91 -11.83
CA GLY A 924 -3.56 -25.51 -12.42
C GLY A 924 -4.23 -24.59 -13.46
N GLN A 925 -3.45 -24.17 -14.47
CA GLN A 925 -3.94 -23.28 -15.52
C GLN A 925 -5.04 -23.96 -16.35
N GLY A 926 -6.21 -23.33 -16.41
CA GLY A 926 -7.27 -23.70 -17.35
C GLY A 926 -6.89 -23.30 -18.77
N ILE A 927 -7.17 -24.18 -19.74
CA ILE A 927 -6.95 -23.91 -21.16
C ILE A 927 -8.16 -23.13 -21.69
N ILE A 928 -7.91 -22.06 -22.44
CA ILE A 928 -8.94 -21.26 -23.12
C ILE A 928 -8.89 -21.50 -24.64
N ALA A 929 -10.03 -21.34 -25.31
CA ALA A 929 -10.11 -21.35 -26.76
C ALA A 929 -9.42 -20.09 -27.34
N GLU A 930 -8.58 -20.21 -28.37
CA GLU A 930 -8.01 -19.07 -29.11
C GLU A 930 -8.92 -18.60 -30.25
N ILE A 931 -9.75 -19.50 -30.78
CA ILE A 931 -10.72 -19.24 -31.85
C ILE A 931 -12.12 -19.70 -31.41
N ASP A 932 -13.14 -19.11 -32.00
CA ASP A 932 -14.50 -19.61 -31.88
C ASP A 932 -14.73 -20.80 -32.85
N GLY A 933 -15.68 -21.67 -32.52
CA GLY A 933 -15.98 -22.83 -33.37
C GLY A 933 -16.64 -23.98 -32.62
N LYS A 934 -16.80 -25.10 -33.33
CA LYS A 934 -17.34 -26.33 -32.76
C LYS A 934 -16.24 -27.18 -32.12
N VAL A 935 -16.49 -27.61 -30.89
CA VAL A 935 -15.62 -28.49 -30.11
C VAL A 935 -15.72 -29.94 -30.59
N HIS A 936 -14.58 -30.57 -30.84
CA HIS A 936 -14.43 -32.02 -31.07
C HIS A 936 -13.40 -32.60 -30.10
N ILE A 937 -13.77 -33.62 -29.34
CA ILE A 937 -12.93 -34.22 -28.31
C ILE A 937 -12.41 -35.56 -28.83
N THR A 938 -11.10 -35.64 -29.02
CA THR A 938 -10.42 -36.86 -29.49
C THR A 938 -9.52 -37.42 -28.39
N GLU A 939 -9.35 -38.74 -28.35
CA GLU A 939 -8.47 -39.41 -27.39
C GLU A 939 -7.40 -40.18 -28.13
N ILE A 940 -6.15 -39.71 -28.04
CA ILE A 940 -5.01 -40.28 -28.76
C ILE A 940 -3.97 -40.73 -27.73
N LYS A 941 -3.66 -42.04 -27.72
CA LYS A 941 -2.64 -42.66 -26.84
C LYS A 941 -2.83 -42.34 -25.33
N GLY A 942 -4.09 -42.30 -24.86
CA GLY A 942 -4.43 -42.03 -23.45
C GLY A 942 -4.32 -40.56 -23.03
N ARG A 943 -4.19 -39.62 -23.99
CA ARG A 943 -4.32 -38.18 -23.77
C ARG A 943 -5.54 -37.67 -24.51
N LYS A 944 -6.32 -36.82 -23.84
CA LYS A 944 -7.48 -36.14 -24.43
C LYS A 944 -7.01 -34.86 -25.12
N GLU A 945 -7.50 -34.63 -26.33
CA GLU A 945 -7.28 -33.42 -27.11
C GLU A 945 -8.65 -32.80 -27.42
N ILE A 946 -8.71 -31.47 -27.40
CA ILE A 946 -9.87 -30.71 -27.88
C ILE A 946 -9.46 -30.06 -29.19
N GLU A 947 -10.19 -30.33 -30.26
CA GLU A 947 -10.09 -29.65 -31.55
C GLU A 947 -11.24 -28.64 -31.65
N ILE A 948 -10.93 -27.39 -32.02
CA ILE A 948 -11.95 -26.38 -32.32
C ILE A 948 -11.90 -26.11 -33.81
N VAL A 949 -13.07 -26.25 -34.48
CA VAL A 949 -13.21 -26.06 -35.92
C VAL A 949 -14.11 -24.84 -36.16
N HIS A 950 -13.52 -23.76 -36.68
CA HIS A 950 -14.26 -22.61 -37.21
C HIS A 950 -14.73 -22.90 -38.64
N PRO A 951 -15.96 -22.50 -39.05
CA PRO A 951 -16.43 -22.71 -40.42
C PRO A 951 -15.52 -22.00 -41.45
N GLY A 952 -14.72 -22.75 -42.22
CA GLY A 952 -13.91 -22.25 -43.33
C GLY A 952 -12.46 -21.88 -43.03
N GLU A 953 -11.97 -22.09 -41.80
CA GLU A 953 -10.59 -21.76 -41.38
C GLU A 953 -9.80 -22.99 -40.86
N GLU A 954 -8.54 -22.76 -40.47
CA GLU A 954 -7.66 -23.76 -39.87
C GLU A 954 -8.17 -24.24 -38.50
N LYS A 955 -8.00 -25.53 -38.23
CA LYS A 955 -8.34 -26.16 -36.94
C LYS A 955 -7.22 -25.98 -35.92
N ILE A 956 -7.57 -25.63 -34.68
CA ILE A 956 -6.61 -25.56 -33.57
C ILE A 956 -6.83 -26.73 -32.61
N ILE A 957 -5.74 -27.42 -32.27
CA ILE A 957 -5.73 -28.60 -31.38
C ILE A 957 -5.11 -28.22 -30.04
N TYR A 958 -5.86 -28.45 -28.95
CA TYR A 958 -5.45 -28.20 -27.58
C TYR A 958 -5.18 -29.52 -26.86
N GLN A 959 -3.96 -29.69 -26.35
CA GLN A 959 -3.59 -30.87 -25.57
C GLN A 959 -3.99 -30.71 -24.11
N ILE A 960 -4.81 -31.62 -23.58
CA ILE A 960 -5.28 -31.56 -22.19
C ILE A 960 -4.34 -32.38 -21.29
N PRO A 961 -3.77 -31.78 -20.23
CA PRO A 961 -2.99 -32.50 -19.24
C PRO A 961 -3.80 -33.60 -18.53
N PHE A 962 -3.15 -34.73 -18.25
CA PHE A 962 -3.75 -35.84 -17.50
C PHE A 962 -4.14 -35.36 -16.09
N GLY A 963 -5.44 -35.39 -15.77
CA GLY A 963 -6.00 -34.90 -14.50
C GLY A 963 -6.85 -33.63 -14.61
N SER A 964 -6.82 -32.92 -15.74
CA SER A 964 -7.68 -31.74 -15.96
C SER A 964 -9.11 -32.17 -16.32
N ARG A 965 -10.11 -31.61 -15.65
CA ARG A 965 -11.53 -31.84 -15.98
C ARG A 965 -11.94 -30.97 -17.16
N ILE A 966 -12.61 -31.56 -18.15
CA ILE A 966 -13.11 -30.84 -19.33
C ILE A 966 -14.44 -30.18 -18.98
N LYS A 967 -14.57 -28.90 -19.31
CA LYS A 967 -15.78 -28.09 -19.04
C LYS A 967 -16.77 -28.09 -20.21
N VAL A 968 -16.26 -28.25 -21.42
CA VAL A 968 -17.04 -28.23 -22.67
C VAL A 968 -17.53 -29.62 -23.10
N LYS A 969 -18.59 -29.67 -23.90
CA LYS A 969 -19.17 -30.91 -24.45
C LYS A 969 -18.86 -31.08 -25.93
N GLU A 970 -18.87 -32.33 -26.40
CA GLU A 970 -18.76 -32.65 -27.82
C GLU A 970 -19.82 -31.91 -28.65
N GLY A 971 -19.40 -31.24 -29.73
CA GLY A 971 -20.28 -30.48 -30.61
C GLY A 971 -20.77 -29.13 -30.05
N GLN A 972 -20.33 -28.73 -28.86
CA GLN A 972 -20.64 -27.42 -28.29
C GLN A 972 -19.97 -26.31 -29.13
N MET A 973 -20.71 -25.22 -29.38
CA MET A 973 -20.14 -24.00 -29.94
C MET A 973 -19.50 -23.19 -28.81
N VAL A 974 -18.24 -22.80 -28.98
CA VAL A 974 -17.50 -21.98 -28.01
C VAL A 974 -17.03 -20.69 -28.67
N GLU A 975 -16.96 -19.61 -27.90
CA GLU A 975 -16.38 -18.35 -28.36
C GLU A 975 -14.87 -18.29 -28.04
N ALA A 976 -14.14 -17.47 -28.79
CA ALA A 976 -12.73 -17.22 -28.53
C ALA A 976 -12.53 -16.68 -27.10
N GLY A 977 -11.77 -17.41 -26.29
CA GLY A 977 -11.42 -17.12 -24.90
C GLY A 977 -12.29 -17.80 -23.85
N ASP A 978 -13.19 -18.70 -24.26
CA ASP A 978 -13.94 -19.54 -23.34
C ASP A 978 -13.09 -20.67 -22.74
N GLU A 979 -13.38 -21.05 -21.50
CA GLU A 979 -12.66 -22.09 -20.77
C GLU A 979 -13.01 -23.49 -21.29
N LEU A 980 -12.00 -24.21 -21.79
CA LEU A 980 -12.10 -25.59 -22.26
C LEU A 980 -11.96 -26.59 -21.11
N THR A 981 -11.10 -26.28 -20.13
CA THR A 981 -10.85 -27.11 -18.96
C THR A 981 -11.09 -26.32 -17.67
N GLU A 982 -11.42 -27.03 -16.60
CA GLU A 982 -11.48 -26.48 -15.25
C GLU A 982 -10.08 -26.01 -14.81
N GLY A 983 -10.01 -24.85 -14.18
CA GLY A 983 -8.75 -24.26 -13.71
C GLY A 983 -8.77 -22.74 -13.78
N SER A 984 -7.68 -22.13 -13.33
CA SER A 984 -7.54 -20.67 -13.36
C SER A 984 -7.07 -20.19 -14.72
N ILE A 985 -7.71 -19.17 -15.30
CA ILE A 985 -7.25 -18.58 -16.56
C ILE A 985 -5.98 -17.76 -16.33
N ASN A 986 -5.02 -17.88 -17.25
CA ASN A 986 -3.86 -16.98 -17.33
C ASN A 986 -4.26 -15.64 -17.98
N PRO A 987 -4.18 -14.50 -17.25
CA PRO A 987 -4.55 -13.19 -17.78
C PRO A 987 -3.77 -12.76 -19.03
N HIS A 988 -2.54 -13.24 -19.22
CA HIS A 988 -1.72 -12.91 -20.39
C HIS A 988 -2.20 -13.58 -21.67
N ASP A 989 -2.76 -14.78 -21.56
CA ASP A 989 -3.30 -15.50 -22.72
C ASP A 989 -4.65 -14.89 -23.08
N LEU A 990 -5.47 -14.58 -22.07
CA LEU A 990 -6.73 -13.85 -22.25
C LEU A 990 -6.55 -12.48 -22.91
N LEU A 991 -5.45 -11.76 -22.62
CA LEU A 991 -5.15 -10.46 -23.25
C LEU A 991 -4.95 -10.58 -24.76
N LYS A 992 -4.37 -11.69 -25.23
CA LYS A 992 -4.13 -11.92 -26.65
C LYS A 992 -5.43 -12.27 -27.38
N VAL A 993 -6.33 -12.99 -26.71
CA VAL A 993 -7.56 -13.52 -27.31
C VAL A 993 -8.72 -12.52 -27.20
N LYS A 994 -9.16 -12.16 -25.99
CA LYS A 994 -10.32 -11.26 -25.75
C LYS A 994 -9.92 -9.77 -25.67
N GLY A 995 -8.64 -9.43 -25.84
CA GLY A 995 -8.14 -8.06 -25.79
C GLY A 995 -8.18 -7.42 -24.39
N LEU A 996 -7.99 -6.10 -24.36
CA LEU A 996 -7.89 -5.31 -23.10
C LEU A 996 -9.13 -5.43 -22.22
N ARG A 997 -10.33 -5.25 -22.79
CA ARG A 997 -11.59 -5.25 -22.04
C ARG A 997 -11.88 -6.62 -21.41
N GLY A 998 -11.65 -7.70 -22.15
CA GLY A 998 -11.85 -9.07 -21.65
C GLY A 998 -11.02 -9.34 -20.39
N VAL A 999 -9.75 -8.92 -20.38
CA VAL A 999 -8.87 -9.09 -19.21
C VAL A 999 -9.28 -8.21 -18.04
N GLN A 1000 -9.67 -6.97 -18.28
CA GLN A 1000 -10.11 -6.06 -17.23
C GLN A 1000 -11.35 -6.62 -16.50
N THR A 1001 -12.36 -7.07 -17.25
CA THR A 1001 -13.58 -7.67 -16.68
C THR A 1001 -13.28 -8.96 -15.95
N TYR A 1002 -12.42 -9.83 -16.50
CA TYR A 1002 -11.99 -11.05 -15.83
C TYR A 1002 -11.30 -10.78 -14.50
N LEU A 1003 -10.30 -9.89 -14.47
CA LEU A 1003 -9.59 -9.55 -13.24
C LEU A 1003 -10.52 -8.93 -12.19
N LEU A 1004 -11.44 -8.05 -12.60
CA LEU A 1004 -12.43 -7.47 -11.71
C LEU A 1004 -13.31 -8.57 -11.07
N ARG A 1005 -13.90 -9.42 -11.90
CA ARG A 1005 -14.79 -10.51 -11.46
C ARG A 1005 -14.10 -11.49 -10.53
N GLU A 1006 -12.88 -11.93 -10.88
CA GLU A 1006 -12.14 -12.90 -10.06
C GLU A 1006 -11.70 -12.32 -8.71
N VAL A 1007 -11.22 -11.07 -8.68
CA VAL A 1007 -10.85 -10.42 -7.42
C VAL A 1007 -12.10 -10.26 -6.54
N GLN A 1008 -13.20 -9.76 -7.11
CA GLN A 1008 -14.45 -9.55 -6.39
C GLN A 1008 -15.02 -10.86 -5.82
N ARG A 1009 -14.99 -11.94 -6.62
CA ARG A 1009 -15.36 -13.29 -6.19
C ARG A 1009 -14.58 -13.74 -4.97
N VAL A 1010 -13.25 -13.57 -4.95
CA VAL A 1010 -12.41 -13.99 -3.81
C VAL A 1010 -12.73 -13.22 -2.53
N TYR A 1011 -13.00 -11.91 -2.62
CA TYR A 1011 -13.38 -11.11 -1.45
C TYR A 1011 -14.77 -11.47 -0.92
N ARG A 1012 -15.76 -11.63 -1.81
CA ARG A 1012 -17.15 -11.95 -1.44
C ARG A 1012 -17.30 -13.36 -0.88
N LEU A 1013 -16.58 -14.36 -1.43
CA LEU A 1013 -16.51 -15.72 -0.86
C LEU A 1013 -16.00 -15.75 0.58
N GLN A 1014 -15.27 -14.72 1.01
CA GLN A 1014 -14.75 -14.56 2.37
C GLN A 1014 -15.61 -13.62 3.23
N GLY A 1015 -16.78 -13.20 2.71
CA GLY A 1015 -17.73 -12.32 3.38
C GLY A 1015 -17.19 -10.91 3.59
N VAL A 1016 -16.40 -10.41 2.63
CA VAL A 1016 -15.88 -9.03 2.60
C VAL A 1016 -16.46 -8.31 1.40
N ASP A 1017 -17.13 -7.20 1.65
CA ASP A 1017 -17.69 -6.34 0.61
C ASP A 1017 -16.70 -5.21 0.27
N ILE A 1018 -16.41 -5.07 -1.02
CA ILE A 1018 -15.55 -4.02 -1.61
C ILE A 1018 -16.24 -3.53 -2.89
N ASN A 1019 -16.19 -2.22 -3.13
CA ASN A 1019 -16.73 -1.65 -4.36
C ASN A 1019 -15.78 -1.84 -5.57
N ASP A 1020 -16.34 -2.18 -6.72
CA ASP A 1020 -15.65 -2.37 -8.00
C ASP A 1020 -14.66 -1.25 -8.34
N LYS A 1021 -14.98 0.02 -8.04
CA LYS A 1021 -14.14 1.17 -8.41
C LYS A 1021 -12.72 1.10 -7.87
N HIS A 1022 -12.54 0.51 -6.69
CA HIS A 1022 -11.22 0.37 -6.10
C HIS A 1022 -10.36 -0.62 -6.88
N ILE A 1023 -10.96 -1.72 -7.33
CA ILE A 1023 -10.30 -2.74 -8.14
C ILE A 1023 -10.01 -2.21 -9.54
N GLU A 1024 -10.97 -1.49 -10.15
CA GLU A 1024 -10.80 -0.81 -11.45
C GLU A 1024 -9.60 0.13 -11.47
N VAL A 1025 -9.40 0.92 -10.40
CA VAL A 1025 -8.25 1.83 -10.27
C VAL A 1025 -6.93 1.06 -10.30
N MET A 1026 -6.84 -0.10 -9.65
CA MET A 1026 -5.64 -0.95 -9.68
C MET A 1026 -5.41 -1.56 -11.07
N ILE A 1027 -6.46 -2.13 -11.66
CA ILE A 1027 -6.40 -2.77 -12.98
C ILE A 1027 -5.99 -1.74 -14.05
N ARG A 1028 -6.49 -0.51 -13.97
CA ARG A 1028 -6.06 0.60 -14.84
C ARG A 1028 -4.54 0.80 -14.79
N GLN A 1029 -3.93 0.77 -13.61
CA GLN A 1029 -2.47 0.92 -13.49
C GLN A 1029 -1.69 -0.30 -13.99
N MET A 1030 -2.25 -1.51 -13.87
CA MET A 1030 -1.63 -2.74 -14.40
C MET A 1030 -1.57 -2.78 -15.94
N LEU A 1031 -2.47 -2.06 -16.63
CA LEU A 1031 -2.60 -2.04 -18.09
C LEU A 1031 -2.22 -0.70 -18.72
N ARG A 1032 -1.53 0.18 -17.98
CA ARG A 1032 -1.19 1.54 -18.42
C ARG A 1032 -0.09 1.63 -19.50
N LYS A 1033 0.69 0.56 -19.69
CA LYS A 1033 1.85 0.55 -20.60
C LYS A 1033 1.57 -0.28 -21.86
N VAL A 1034 2.07 0.22 -22.99
CA VAL A 1034 2.12 -0.48 -24.27
C VAL A 1034 3.56 -0.80 -24.63
N LYS A 1035 3.76 -1.88 -25.39
CA LYS A 1035 5.05 -2.26 -25.95
C LYS A 1035 5.04 -1.96 -27.44
N VAL A 1036 5.94 -1.08 -27.86
CA VAL A 1036 6.12 -0.72 -29.26
C VAL A 1036 6.59 -1.95 -30.03
N GLU A 1037 5.91 -2.29 -31.11
CA GLU A 1037 6.34 -3.35 -32.04
C GLU A 1037 7.17 -2.74 -33.16
N GLU A 1038 6.56 -1.83 -33.92
CA GLU A 1038 7.22 -1.10 -34.98
C GLU A 1038 7.15 0.40 -34.67
N PRO A 1039 8.28 1.10 -34.67
CA PRO A 1039 8.33 2.51 -34.30
C PRO A 1039 7.85 3.46 -35.40
N GLY A 1040 7.67 2.99 -36.64
CA GLY A 1040 7.38 3.87 -37.78
C GLY A 1040 8.42 4.99 -37.91
N ASP A 1041 7.95 6.21 -38.17
CA ASP A 1041 8.75 7.44 -38.19
C ASP A 1041 8.81 8.15 -36.82
N THR A 1042 8.31 7.53 -35.76
CA THR A 1042 8.31 8.12 -34.42
C THR A 1042 9.69 8.09 -33.77
N SER A 1043 9.85 8.87 -32.70
CA SER A 1043 11.03 8.84 -31.83
C SER A 1043 11.07 7.63 -30.88
N LEU A 1044 10.09 6.72 -30.96
CA LEU A 1044 9.92 5.63 -30.03
C LEU A 1044 10.84 4.45 -30.36
N LEU A 1045 11.26 3.73 -29.32
CA LEU A 1045 12.17 2.59 -29.46
C LEU A 1045 11.39 1.28 -29.63
N PRO A 1046 11.76 0.42 -30.61
CA PRO A 1046 11.13 -0.89 -30.79
C PRO A 1046 11.36 -1.76 -29.54
N GLY A 1047 10.27 -2.35 -29.04
CA GLY A 1047 10.27 -3.14 -27.81
C GLY A 1047 10.27 -2.33 -26.51
N GLY A 1048 10.30 -1.00 -26.58
CA GLY A 1048 10.18 -0.10 -25.44
C GLY A 1048 8.81 -0.18 -24.78
N LEU A 1049 8.78 -0.07 -23.45
CA LEU A 1049 7.54 0.04 -22.67
C LEU A 1049 7.24 1.53 -22.43
N ILE A 1050 6.15 2.01 -23.01
CA ILE A 1050 5.78 3.43 -23.03
C ILE A 1050 4.38 3.58 -22.47
N ASP A 1051 4.07 4.73 -21.88
CA ASP A 1051 2.72 5.05 -21.44
C ASP A 1051 1.77 5.16 -22.64
N ILE A 1052 0.54 4.66 -22.51
CA ILE A 1052 -0.47 4.73 -23.59
C ILE A 1052 -0.68 6.17 -24.06
N PHE A 1053 -0.74 7.14 -23.13
CA PHE A 1053 -0.98 8.54 -23.49
C PHE A 1053 0.21 9.15 -24.24
N GLU A 1054 1.44 8.81 -23.86
CA GLU A 1054 2.65 9.28 -24.56
C GLU A 1054 2.75 8.67 -25.96
N PHE A 1055 2.37 7.40 -26.10
CA PHE A 1055 2.32 6.71 -27.39
C PHE A 1055 1.27 7.35 -28.33
N GLU A 1056 0.06 7.59 -27.84
CA GLU A 1056 -1.01 8.24 -28.61
C GLU A 1056 -0.63 9.67 -29.03
N GLU A 1057 -0.04 10.46 -28.12
CA GLU A 1057 0.42 11.82 -28.43
C GLU A 1057 1.52 11.84 -29.50
N GLU A 1058 2.50 10.94 -29.41
CA GLU A 1058 3.59 10.90 -30.39
C GLU A 1058 3.10 10.44 -31.77
N ASN A 1059 2.21 9.45 -31.81
CA ASN A 1059 1.57 9.02 -33.04
C ASN A 1059 0.71 10.13 -33.66
N ALA A 1060 -0.05 10.88 -32.86
CA ALA A 1060 -0.85 12.00 -33.35
C ALA A 1060 0.03 13.09 -33.96
N LYS A 1061 1.21 13.38 -33.39
CA LYS A 1061 2.17 14.32 -33.97
C LYS A 1061 2.72 13.85 -35.30
N VAL A 1062 3.19 12.59 -35.37
CA VAL A 1062 3.78 12.03 -36.60
C VAL A 1062 2.74 11.93 -37.72
N PHE A 1063 1.53 11.51 -37.38
CA PHE A 1063 0.40 11.48 -38.30
C PHE A 1063 0.06 12.89 -38.83
N ALA A 1064 0.09 13.92 -37.97
CA ALA A 1064 -0.13 15.30 -38.41
C ALA A 1064 0.97 15.82 -39.34
N THR A 1065 2.20 15.30 -39.24
CA THR A 1065 3.30 15.58 -40.18
C THR A 1065 3.30 14.70 -41.44
N GLY A 1066 2.33 13.78 -41.58
CA GLY A 1066 2.21 12.89 -42.73
C GLY A 1066 3.16 11.68 -42.74
N GLY A 1067 3.79 11.35 -41.61
CA GLY A 1067 4.66 10.18 -41.47
C GLY A 1067 3.92 8.92 -41.01
N GLU A 1068 4.60 7.78 -41.02
CA GLU A 1068 4.04 6.50 -40.56
C GLU A 1068 4.00 6.43 -39.01
N PRO A 1069 2.83 6.26 -38.38
CA PRO A 1069 2.72 6.15 -36.92
C PRO A 1069 3.26 4.81 -36.41
N ALA A 1070 3.69 4.78 -35.14
CA ALA A 1070 4.15 3.56 -34.49
C ALA A 1070 2.99 2.60 -34.19
N THR A 1071 3.26 1.29 -34.22
CA THR A 1071 2.35 0.24 -33.78
C THR A 1071 2.81 -0.33 -32.43
N ALA A 1072 1.87 -0.64 -31.54
CA ALA A 1072 2.18 -1.18 -30.22
C ALA A 1072 1.12 -2.17 -29.75
N LYS A 1073 1.52 -3.10 -28.88
CA LYS A 1073 0.62 -4.03 -28.20
C LYS A 1073 0.46 -3.67 -26.72
N PRO A 1074 -0.76 -3.76 -26.16
CA PRO A 1074 -0.96 -3.59 -24.73
C PRO A 1074 -0.22 -4.66 -23.93
N VAL A 1075 0.29 -4.29 -22.75
CA VAL A 1075 0.99 -5.22 -21.87
C VAL A 1075 0.38 -5.18 -20.48
N LEU A 1076 0.04 -6.36 -19.96
CA LEU A 1076 -0.33 -6.54 -18.57
C LEU A 1076 0.93 -6.65 -17.69
N LEU A 1077 1.08 -5.75 -16.74
CA LEU A 1077 2.14 -5.76 -15.74
C LEU A 1077 1.58 -6.05 -14.35
N GLY A 1078 2.24 -6.95 -13.62
CA GLY A 1078 1.96 -7.10 -12.18
C GLY A 1078 2.30 -5.81 -11.42
N ILE A 1079 1.60 -5.56 -10.31
CA ILE A 1079 1.72 -4.31 -9.53
C ILE A 1079 3.16 -3.96 -9.12
N THR A 1080 4.01 -4.96 -8.82
CA THR A 1080 5.42 -4.72 -8.47
C THR A 1080 6.22 -4.19 -9.67
N LYS A 1081 5.98 -4.75 -10.87
CA LYS A 1081 6.64 -4.30 -12.10
C LYS A 1081 6.11 -2.94 -12.55
N ALA A 1082 4.79 -2.72 -12.45
CA ALA A 1082 4.17 -1.44 -12.76
C ALA A 1082 4.72 -0.31 -11.87
N SER A 1083 4.88 -0.55 -10.57
CA SER A 1083 5.45 0.43 -9.61
C SER A 1083 6.89 0.84 -9.95
N LEU A 1084 7.69 -0.09 -10.50
CA LEU A 1084 9.07 0.17 -10.93
C LEU A 1084 9.15 0.87 -12.29
N ALA A 1085 8.12 0.74 -13.11
CA ALA A 1085 8.00 1.35 -14.44
C ALA A 1085 7.34 2.75 -14.40
N THR A 1086 7.33 3.39 -13.23
CA THR A 1086 6.80 4.75 -13.04
C THR A 1086 7.73 5.81 -13.62
N ASP A 1087 7.17 6.97 -13.98
CA ASP A 1087 7.94 8.03 -14.62
C ASP A 1087 8.86 8.75 -13.61
N SER A 1088 8.46 8.84 -12.34
CA SER A 1088 9.33 9.37 -11.27
C SER A 1088 10.40 8.36 -10.85
N PHE A 1089 11.67 8.74 -11.02
CA PHE A 1089 12.78 7.94 -10.51
C PHE A 1089 12.90 8.00 -8.97
N LEU A 1090 12.44 9.09 -8.34
CA LEU A 1090 12.44 9.23 -6.87
C LEU A 1090 11.47 8.25 -6.22
N SER A 1091 10.26 8.15 -6.76
CA SER A 1091 9.27 7.18 -6.27
C SER A 1091 9.74 5.75 -6.49
N ALA A 1092 10.17 5.41 -7.71
CA ALA A 1092 10.67 4.06 -8.02
C ALA A 1092 11.87 3.67 -7.13
N ALA A 1093 12.82 4.59 -6.89
CA ALA A 1093 14.00 4.33 -6.07
C ALA A 1093 13.69 4.10 -4.58
N SER A 1094 12.61 4.70 -4.07
CA SER A 1094 12.14 4.50 -2.69
C SER A 1094 11.46 3.15 -2.47
N PHE A 1095 10.92 2.55 -3.54
CA PHE A 1095 10.23 1.28 -3.51
C PHE A 1095 11.23 0.12 -3.48
N GLN A 1096 11.84 -0.28 -4.58
CA GLN A 1096 12.78 -1.40 -4.63
C GLN A 1096 13.92 -1.13 -5.62
N GLU A 1097 15.01 -1.88 -5.48
CA GLU A 1097 16.16 -1.81 -6.41
C GLU A 1097 16.71 -0.38 -6.63
N THR A 1098 16.82 0.40 -5.55
CA THR A 1098 17.24 1.83 -5.56
C THR A 1098 18.43 2.08 -6.49
N THR A 1099 19.47 1.22 -6.42
CA THR A 1099 20.66 1.34 -7.27
C THR A 1099 20.35 1.18 -8.76
N ARG A 1100 19.52 0.20 -9.15
CA ARG A 1100 19.17 -0.03 -10.56
C ARG A 1100 18.44 1.19 -11.13
N VAL A 1101 17.43 1.68 -10.38
CA VAL A 1101 16.62 2.85 -10.78
C VAL A 1101 17.48 4.10 -10.93
N LEU A 1102 18.34 4.40 -9.94
CA LEU A 1102 19.19 5.59 -9.99
C LEU A 1102 20.23 5.53 -11.12
N THR A 1103 20.82 4.37 -11.38
CA THR A 1103 21.79 4.22 -12.48
C THR A 1103 21.17 4.46 -13.84
N GLU A 1104 19.97 3.92 -14.05
CA GLU A 1104 19.24 4.09 -15.31
C GLU A 1104 18.79 5.54 -15.51
N ALA A 1105 18.26 6.16 -14.46
CA ALA A 1105 17.84 7.56 -14.50
C ALA A 1105 19.02 8.51 -14.75
N ALA A 1106 20.18 8.24 -14.15
CA ALA A 1106 21.39 9.05 -14.34
C ALA A 1106 21.90 9.00 -15.79
N ILE A 1107 21.90 7.82 -16.43
CA ILE A 1107 22.29 7.68 -17.84
C ILE A 1107 21.29 8.39 -18.75
N LYS A 1108 19.99 8.19 -18.53
CA LYS A 1108 18.92 8.84 -19.31
C LYS A 1108 18.84 10.35 -19.06
N GLY A 1109 19.57 10.89 -18.08
CA GLY A 1109 19.50 12.31 -17.74
C GLY A 1109 18.11 12.73 -17.25
N LYS A 1110 17.37 11.82 -16.61
CA LYS A 1110 15.92 11.91 -16.42
C LYS A 1110 15.53 13.14 -15.60
N VAL A 1111 14.43 13.79 -16.01
CA VAL A 1111 13.81 14.91 -15.28
C VAL A 1111 12.53 14.41 -14.63
N ASP A 1112 12.42 14.60 -13.32
CA ASP A 1112 11.23 14.29 -12.53
C ASP A 1112 10.40 15.57 -12.33
N PRO A 1113 9.13 15.60 -12.80
CA PRO A 1113 8.26 16.76 -12.68
C PRO A 1113 7.55 16.87 -11.33
N LEU A 1114 7.80 15.96 -10.37
CA LEU A 1114 7.26 16.02 -9.01
C LEU A 1114 5.71 16.07 -8.96
N LEU A 1115 5.05 15.35 -9.86
CA LEU A 1115 3.58 15.34 -9.98
C LEU A 1115 2.88 14.38 -9.00
N GLY A 1116 3.61 13.43 -8.43
CA GLY A 1116 3.09 12.42 -7.51
C GLY A 1116 3.15 12.83 -6.04
N LEU A 1117 2.60 11.99 -5.17
CA LEU A 1117 2.56 12.25 -3.73
C LEU A 1117 3.92 12.00 -3.06
N LYS A 1118 4.57 10.88 -3.38
CA LYS A 1118 5.73 10.39 -2.63
C LYS A 1118 6.97 11.24 -2.85
N GLU A 1119 7.15 11.76 -4.06
CA GLU A 1119 8.25 12.65 -4.43
C GLU A 1119 8.20 13.92 -3.58
N ASN A 1120 7.01 14.52 -3.46
CA ASN A 1120 6.79 15.72 -2.66
C ASN A 1120 6.99 15.47 -1.16
N VAL A 1121 6.53 14.32 -0.65
CA VAL A 1121 6.78 13.93 0.76
C VAL A 1121 8.27 13.74 1.04
N ILE A 1122 9.01 13.08 0.14
CA ILE A 1122 10.47 12.88 0.27
C ILE A 1122 11.21 14.21 0.32
N ILE A 1123 10.81 15.16 -0.53
CA ILE A 1123 11.45 16.48 -0.64
C ILE A 1123 11.01 17.40 0.50
N GLY A 1124 9.79 17.22 1.03
CA GLY A 1124 9.18 18.10 2.04
C GLY A 1124 8.37 19.25 1.43
N LYS A 1125 7.83 19.09 0.22
CA LYS A 1125 6.83 20.02 -0.37
C LYS A 1125 5.42 19.54 -0.04
N LEU A 1126 4.45 20.46 -0.17
CA LEU A 1126 3.03 20.10 -0.14
C LEU A 1126 2.73 19.11 -1.26
N ILE A 1127 1.93 18.09 -0.95
CA ILE A 1127 1.51 17.09 -1.93
C ILE A 1127 0.52 17.71 -2.93
N PRO A 1128 0.55 17.32 -4.22
CA PRO A 1128 -0.37 17.85 -5.24
C PRO A 1128 -1.75 17.18 -5.20
N ALA A 1129 -2.29 16.99 -3.99
CA ALA A 1129 -3.61 16.42 -3.71
C ALA A 1129 -4.26 17.14 -2.52
N GLY A 1130 -5.58 17.02 -2.40
CA GLY A 1130 -6.37 17.73 -1.39
C GLY A 1130 -6.09 19.23 -1.40
N THR A 1131 -5.88 19.78 -0.21
CA THR A 1131 -5.58 21.21 0.03
C THR A 1131 -4.28 21.69 -0.61
N GLY A 1132 -3.36 20.79 -0.96
CA GLY A 1132 -2.07 21.12 -1.56
C GLY A 1132 -2.09 21.38 -3.06
N MET A 1133 -3.21 21.16 -3.75
CA MET A 1133 -3.33 21.46 -5.19
C MET A 1133 -3.20 22.96 -5.49
N SER A 1134 -2.49 23.29 -6.57
CA SER A 1134 -2.32 24.69 -7.03
C SER A 1134 -3.65 25.40 -7.27
N ARG A 1135 -4.69 24.66 -7.69
CA ARG A 1135 -6.06 25.18 -7.88
C ARG A 1135 -6.61 25.85 -6.62
N TYR A 1136 -6.41 25.25 -5.45
CA TYR A 1136 -6.91 25.79 -4.18
C TYR A 1136 -5.97 26.84 -3.59
N ARG A 1137 -4.65 26.66 -3.78
CA ARG A 1137 -3.63 27.59 -3.27
C ARG A 1137 -3.63 28.95 -3.94
N ASN A 1138 -4.02 29.02 -5.21
CA ASN A 1138 -4.00 30.25 -6.00
C ASN A 1138 -5.31 31.03 -5.95
N ILE A 1139 -6.30 30.58 -5.17
CA ILE A 1139 -7.57 31.30 -4.99
C ILE A 1139 -7.28 32.60 -4.25
N LYS A 1140 -7.48 33.73 -4.94
CA LYS A 1140 -7.51 35.05 -4.30
C LYS A 1140 -8.91 35.28 -3.78
N VAL A 1141 -9.07 35.28 -2.45
CA VAL A 1141 -10.33 35.64 -1.82
C VAL A 1141 -10.42 37.16 -1.82
N ASN A 1142 -11.29 37.73 -2.63
CA ASN A 1142 -11.62 39.15 -2.52
C ASN A 1142 -12.47 39.33 -1.24
N PRO A 1143 -12.04 40.15 -0.27
CA PRO A 1143 -12.87 40.47 0.87
C PRO A 1143 -14.14 41.17 0.38
N ALA A 1144 -15.30 40.74 0.87
CA ALA A 1144 -16.59 41.33 0.57
C ALA A 1144 -16.54 42.85 0.86
N GLY A 1145 -16.63 43.67 -0.20
CA GLY A 1145 -16.51 45.13 -0.12
C GLY A 1145 -15.43 45.79 -0.99
N SER A 1146 -14.70 45.02 -1.81
CA SER A 1146 -13.83 45.57 -2.87
C SER A 1146 -14.54 45.56 -4.22
N GLU A 1147 -14.88 46.74 -4.75
CA GLU A 1147 -15.41 46.90 -6.11
C GLU A 1147 -14.38 46.39 -7.12
N GLU A 1148 -14.80 45.52 -8.04
CA GLU A 1148 -13.97 45.05 -9.15
C GLU A 1148 -13.70 46.22 -10.11
N PRO A 1149 -12.44 46.46 -10.53
CA PRO A 1149 -12.20 47.24 -11.73
C PRO A 1149 -12.62 46.40 -12.94
N ASN A 1150 -13.52 46.93 -13.76
CA ASN A 1150 -14.04 46.35 -14.98
C ASN A 1150 -12.98 45.59 -15.79
N PRO A 1151 -13.26 44.36 -16.27
CA PRO A 1151 -12.36 43.68 -17.18
C PRO A 1151 -12.41 44.38 -18.54
N THR A 1152 -11.41 45.22 -18.84
CA THR A 1152 -11.12 45.63 -20.21
C THR A 1152 -10.70 44.40 -21.00
N THR A 1153 -11.54 44.04 -21.96
CA THR A 1153 -11.26 43.11 -23.06
C THR A 1153 -10.03 43.57 -23.83
N THR A 1154 -8.97 42.77 -23.82
CA THR A 1154 -7.99 42.68 -24.90
C THR A 1154 -7.41 41.27 -24.93
N GLU A 1155 -7.36 40.75 -26.16
CA GLU A 1155 -7.10 39.40 -26.69
C GLU A 1155 -5.96 38.58 -26.10
#